data_AF-A0A9Q0JDL8-F1
#
_entry.id   AF-A0A9Q0JDL8-F1
#
_cell.length_a   1.000
_cell.length_b   1.000
_cell.length_c   1.000
_cell.angle_alpha   90.00
_cell.angle_beta   90.00
_cell.angle_gamma   90.00
#
_symmetry.space_group_name_H-M   'P 1'
#
loop_
_entity.id
_entity.type
_entity.pdbx_description
1 polymer ?
#
loop_
_entity_poly.entity_id
_entity_poly.type
_entity_poly.pdbx_seq_one_letter_code
_entity_poly.pdbx_strand_id
1 'polypeptide(L)'
;MADEKKQNMEKEPILKTQAQPEKKNTLPHFLSSVKLKYVKLGYHYMVSNAMYLFLLPLLAMNFSYLSALAGEYHGEIWNHIGSNLVTVVLCLAAAVFTLTLYFMSRPRKVYLVDFACYKPDPSYKCTIERGIEVAALSGSFSEESLAFQKKIMERSGYSQMTYAPKGITQVPMDQSMAEAMKETDMVVFGAIDELLAKTGVKPRDIGILVVNSSLFNPTPSLSARIVNHYKLRGNILSYNLGGMGCSAGLISVDLAKDLLQVHRHSYALVVSTENMTRSAYRGNNKPMLVPNCLFRMGAAAVLLSNRSFDRYRSKYQLSHIVRTHLGADDKSFNSVMQQEDEDHKMGVTLSKDLMIVAGEALKTNISTLGPLVLPFSEQLLFLASLVAKKVFKMKVKPYVPDFKLAFEHFCIHAGGRAVLDELEKNLDLTEYLMEPSRMTLYRFGNTSSSSVWYELAYSEAKGRVKRGDRIWQIGFGSGFKCNSAVWRSLRSINPAKEKNPWMEEIDEFPVEVPKKRILNCPALHIPDPKMADDKKQNLENKPELRQAPPPEKKKSTLPNFLLSVKLKYVKLGYHYLVSNALYLILLPLLGMILTHLSTLDVERTLLELWNHLGSNLIITILGLASAVFVLTAFFMSRPRKVFLVDFACYKPDPSQKSSSEKSLKLASMTGIFSEESMEFQRKILERAGYGPMTYAPKGLLKNPPDWSMAEALRETDEVIFGAIDELLSKTGVKPRDIGILVVNSSLFNPTPSLSARVVNRYKLRGNILSFSLGGMGCSAGIISIDLAKDLLQVHPNTYALVVSTENITRNAYHGNNKHMLVANCLFRVGGAAILLSNRPLDRFRSKYQLSRVVRTHRGADDKSFNSVMQQEDENKQMGVYLTKELMIVAGEALKTNITTLGPLVLPFSEQLLFLASLIGKKILKMNIKPYVPDFKLAFEHFCLHAGGRALLDELEKHLDLPPYLMEPSRMTLYRFGNTSSSSLWYELAYSEAKGRVKRGDRVWQIGLGSGFKCNSAVWKAIRTINPAKEKNPWMEEIHEYPFYM
;
A
#
# COMPACT_ATOMS: atom_id res chain seq x y z
N MET A 1 60.39 32.25 20.48
CA MET A 1 60.21 33.18 21.60
C MET A 1 58.74 33.59 21.56
N ALA A 2 57.90 32.83 22.26
CA ALA A 2 57.67 32.90 23.70
C ALA A 2 56.74 34.08 24.03
N ASP A 3 55.66 33.69 24.70
CA ASP A 3 54.46 34.41 25.05
C ASP A 3 54.66 35.71 25.83
N GLU A 4 53.53 36.42 25.89
CA GLU A 4 53.04 37.18 27.04
C GLU A 4 53.44 38.67 27.15
N LYS A 5 52.49 39.56 26.80
CA LYS A 5 51.57 40.13 27.80
C LYS A 5 50.62 41.20 27.24
N LYS A 6 49.33 40.95 27.50
CA LYS A 6 48.33 41.83 28.12
C LYS A 6 48.04 43.22 27.53
N GLN A 7 46.72 43.37 27.34
CA GLN A 7 45.89 44.52 27.69
C GLN A 7 45.77 45.68 26.71
N ASN A 8 44.51 46.12 26.60
CA ASN A 8 44.01 47.40 26.11
C ASN A 8 43.83 47.54 24.60
N MET A 9 42.61 47.22 24.15
CA MET A 9 41.95 48.04 23.14
C MET A 9 40.48 48.21 23.52
N GLU A 10 40.14 49.44 23.87
CA GLU A 10 38.81 49.92 24.23
C GLU A 10 38.36 50.95 23.16
N LYS A 11 37.03 51.03 22.96
CA LYS A 11 36.21 52.08 22.29
C LYS A 11 36.06 51.96 20.77
N GLU A 12 34.87 51.90 20.15
CA GLU A 12 33.51 52.43 20.43
C GLU A 12 32.49 51.83 19.39
N PRO A 13 31.15 52.09 19.40
CA PRO A 13 30.18 52.30 20.48
C PRO A 13 28.99 51.30 20.41
N ILE A 14 28.21 51.29 21.49
CA ILE A 14 27.03 50.45 21.74
C ILE A 14 25.83 50.92 20.92
N LEU A 15 25.33 50.10 19.99
CA LEU A 15 23.96 50.21 19.47
C LEU A 15 23.06 49.20 20.21
N LYS A 16 22.27 49.69 21.16
CA LYS A 16 21.20 48.94 21.84
C LYS A 16 20.24 48.38 20.78
N THR A 17 20.39 47.10 20.45
CA THR A 17 19.38 46.40 19.65
C THR A 17 18.20 46.12 20.57
N GLN A 18 17.12 46.88 20.39
CA GLN A 18 15.85 46.65 21.06
C GLN A 18 15.44 45.19 20.90
N ALA A 19 15.19 44.52 22.03
CA ALA A 19 14.60 43.20 22.07
C ALA A 19 13.27 43.23 21.29
N GLN A 20 13.23 42.56 20.14
CA GLN A 20 11.96 42.30 19.46
C GLN A 20 11.13 41.34 20.33
N PRO A 21 9.84 41.63 20.57
CA PRO A 21 8.99 40.75 21.35
C PRO A 21 8.87 39.39 20.64
N GLU A 22 8.91 38.30 21.43
CA GLU A 22 8.68 36.94 20.98
C GLU A 22 7.45 36.87 20.04
N LYS A 23 7.68 36.66 18.74
CA LYS A 23 6.61 36.34 17.80
C LYS A 23 6.01 35.00 18.21
N LYS A 24 4.81 35.02 18.78
CA LYS A 24 3.96 33.83 18.93
C LYS A 24 3.92 33.09 17.60
N ASN A 25 4.32 31.82 17.60
CA ASN A 25 4.17 30.86 16.49
C ASN A 25 2.70 30.78 16.08
N THR A 26 2.27 31.68 15.20
CA THR A 26 0.94 31.77 14.63
C THR A 26 1.06 31.46 13.15
N LEU A 27 0.13 30.67 12.60
CA LEU A 27 0.10 30.38 11.18
C LEU A 27 0.12 31.70 10.37
N PRO A 28 0.80 31.76 9.23
CA PRO A 28 0.63 32.86 8.30
C PRO A 28 -0.84 32.95 7.86
N HIS A 29 -1.44 34.14 8.01
CA HIS A 29 -2.83 34.41 7.62
C HIS A 29 -3.07 33.90 6.18
N PHE A 30 -4.08 33.03 6.00
CA PHE A 30 -4.48 32.29 4.79
C PHE A 30 -4.38 33.06 3.45
N LEU A 31 -4.45 34.40 3.53
CA LEU A 31 -4.87 35.34 2.52
C LEU A 31 -3.78 35.84 1.54
N SER A 32 -2.50 35.45 1.67
CA SER A 32 -1.43 36.11 0.90
C SER A 32 -0.96 35.39 -0.37
N SER A 33 -1.19 34.08 -0.57
CA SER A 33 -0.68 33.40 -1.79
C SER A 33 -1.49 32.17 -2.23
N VAL A 34 -2.18 32.26 -3.37
CA VAL A 34 -2.73 31.09 -4.08
C VAL A 34 -1.96 30.93 -5.39
N LYS A 35 -1.35 29.76 -5.62
CA LYS A 35 -0.52 29.48 -6.82
C LYS A 35 -1.39 29.37 -8.08
N LEU A 36 -0.90 29.87 -9.23
CA LEU A 36 -1.62 29.94 -10.52
C LEU A 36 -2.04 28.56 -11.09
N LYS A 37 -1.42 27.47 -10.61
CA LYS A 37 -1.68 26.10 -11.07
C LYS A 37 -3.12 25.63 -10.84
N TYR A 38 -3.81 26.17 -9.83
CA TYR A 38 -5.18 25.75 -9.47
C TYR A 38 -6.26 26.32 -10.42
N VAL A 39 -5.99 27.42 -11.11
CA VAL A 39 -6.89 27.99 -12.13
C VAL A 39 -7.03 27.06 -13.34
N LYS A 40 -5.96 26.34 -13.70
CA LYS A 40 -5.98 25.35 -14.80
C LYS A 40 -6.90 24.16 -14.51
N LEU A 41 -7.11 23.80 -13.23
CA LEU A 41 -7.96 22.67 -12.85
C LEU A 41 -9.45 23.02 -13.01
N GLY A 42 -9.84 24.24 -12.61
CA GLY A 42 -11.19 24.75 -12.85
C GLY A 42 -11.51 24.87 -14.34
N TYR A 43 -10.57 25.38 -15.13
CA TYR A 43 -10.69 25.42 -16.60
C TYR A 43 -10.83 24.01 -17.21
N HIS A 44 -10.02 23.04 -16.77
CA HIS A 44 -10.09 21.67 -17.26
C HIS A 44 -11.40 20.98 -16.90
N TYR A 45 -11.96 21.23 -15.71
CA TYR A 45 -13.27 20.71 -15.33
C TYR A 45 -14.40 21.29 -16.18
N MET A 46 -14.36 22.60 -16.47
CA MET A 46 -15.33 23.26 -17.36
C MET A 46 -15.24 22.71 -18.80
N VAL A 47 -14.02 22.56 -19.33
CA VAL A 47 -13.77 22.02 -20.69
C VAL A 47 -14.14 20.53 -20.79
N SER A 48 -13.87 19.74 -19.76
CA SER A 48 -14.20 18.31 -19.73
C SER A 48 -15.72 18.07 -19.71
N ASN A 49 -16.48 19.01 -19.17
CA ASN A 49 -17.94 18.98 -19.18
C ASN A 49 -18.56 19.84 -20.30
N ALA A 50 -17.73 20.51 -21.12
CA ALA A 50 -18.20 21.41 -22.17
C ALA A 50 -19.06 20.68 -23.21
N MET A 51 -18.70 19.44 -23.59
CA MET A 51 -19.56 18.64 -24.47
C MET A 51 -20.98 18.52 -23.91
N TYR A 52 -21.15 18.23 -22.61
CA TYR A 52 -22.48 18.11 -22.01
C TYR A 52 -23.19 19.46 -21.93
N LEU A 53 -22.45 20.53 -21.63
CA LEU A 53 -22.97 21.90 -21.62
C LEU A 53 -23.46 22.38 -23.00
N PHE A 54 -22.89 21.88 -24.10
CA PHE A 54 -23.35 22.18 -25.46
C PHE A 54 -24.39 21.17 -26.00
N LEU A 55 -24.26 19.87 -25.69
CA LEU A 55 -25.18 18.83 -26.15
C LEU A 55 -26.55 18.87 -25.46
N LEU A 56 -26.63 19.21 -24.17
CA LEU A 56 -27.91 19.24 -23.44
C LEU A 56 -28.85 20.33 -23.95
N PRO A 57 -28.41 21.58 -24.19
CA PRO A 57 -29.24 22.60 -24.83
C PRO A 57 -29.64 22.24 -26.25
N LEU A 58 -28.74 21.61 -27.02
CA LEU A 58 -29.03 21.11 -28.37
C LEU A 58 -30.11 20.01 -28.34
N LEU A 59 -30.01 19.06 -27.41
CA LEU A 59 -31.02 18.02 -27.21
C LEU A 59 -32.35 18.63 -26.73
N ALA A 60 -32.32 19.61 -25.83
CA ALA A 60 -33.50 20.31 -25.35
C ALA A 60 -34.17 21.12 -26.47
N MET A 61 -33.41 21.82 -27.31
CA MET A 61 -33.93 22.50 -28.52
C MET A 61 -34.57 21.51 -29.48
N ASN A 62 -33.92 20.37 -29.75
CA ASN A 62 -34.49 19.33 -30.61
C ASN A 62 -35.77 18.73 -30.02
N PHE A 63 -35.82 18.52 -28.69
CA PHE A 63 -37.00 17.99 -28.00
C PHE A 63 -38.15 19.00 -27.96
N SER A 64 -37.85 20.29 -27.76
CA SER A 64 -38.83 21.38 -27.86
C SER A 64 -39.34 21.54 -29.29
N TYR A 65 -38.48 21.38 -30.30
CA TYR A 65 -38.88 21.39 -31.71
C TYR A 65 -39.81 20.21 -32.06
N LEU A 66 -39.45 18.99 -31.63
CA LEU A 66 -40.29 17.80 -31.74
C LEU A 66 -41.62 17.94 -30.98
N SER A 67 -41.60 18.55 -29.79
CA SER A 67 -42.81 18.79 -29.01
C SER A 67 -43.71 19.87 -29.62
N ALA A 68 -43.13 20.88 -30.28
CA ALA A 68 -43.90 21.92 -30.98
C ALA A 68 -44.59 21.31 -32.22
N LEU A 69 -43.88 20.47 -32.97
CA LEU A 69 -44.44 19.67 -34.08
C LEU A 69 -45.54 18.71 -33.60
N ALA A 70 -45.40 18.11 -32.41
CA ALA A 70 -46.40 17.24 -31.80
C ALA A 70 -47.72 17.95 -31.47
N GLY A 71 -47.70 19.25 -31.20
CA GLY A 71 -48.88 20.02 -30.81
C GLY A 71 -49.84 20.37 -31.95
N GLU A 72 -49.36 20.48 -33.19
CA GLU A 72 -50.17 21.00 -34.31
C GLU A 72 -50.58 19.94 -35.36
N TYR A 73 -49.88 18.80 -35.48
CA TYR A 73 -50.17 17.83 -36.55
C TYR A 73 -49.98 16.36 -36.13
N HIS A 74 -50.91 15.81 -35.34
CA HIS A 74 -50.89 14.39 -34.94
C HIS A 74 -50.93 13.39 -36.12
N GLY A 75 -51.54 13.77 -37.26
CA GLY A 75 -51.63 12.92 -38.46
C GLY A 75 -50.39 12.97 -39.37
N GLU A 76 -49.71 14.11 -39.46
CA GLU A 76 -48.53 14.26 -40.34
C GLU A 76 -47.26 13.69 -39.72
N ILE A 77 -47.15 13.64 -38.39
CA ILE A 77 -46.00 13.06 -37.69
C ILE A 77 -45.81 11.58 -38.05
N TRP A 78 -46.89 10.81 -38.20
CA TRP A 78 -46.80 9.41 -38.62
C TRP A 78 -46.31 9.27 -40.07
N ASN A 79 -46.73 10.17 -40.96
CA ASN A 79 -46.23 10.23 -42.33
C ASN A 79 -44.77 10.70 -42.40
N HIS A 80 -44.36 11.65 -41.54
CA HIS A 80 -42.99 12.16 -41.47
C HIS A 80 -42.01 11.18 -40.80
N ILE A 81 -42.46 10.43 -39.79
CA ILE A 81 -41.71 9.32 -39.19
C ILE A 81 -41.59 8.16 -40.18
N GLY A 82 -42.66 7.88 -40.94
CA GLY A 82 -42.65 6.90 -42.03
C GLY A 82 -41.68 7.27 -43.16
N SER A 83 -41.62 8.55 -43.56
CA SER A 83 -40.72 9.02 -44.62
C SER A 83 -39.27 9.22 -44.16
N ASN A 84 -39.01 9.40 -42.87
CA ASN A 84 -37.67 9.60 -42.29
C ASN A 84 -37.26 8.50 -41.30
N LEU A 85 -37.77 7.28 -41.49
CA LEU A 85 -37.52 6.13 -40.60
C LEU A 85 -36.02 5.86 -40.40
N VAL A 86 -35.21 6.08 -41.45
CA VAL A 86 -33.75 5.98 -41.42
C VAL A 86 -33.13 6.97 -40.42
N THR A 87 -33.54 8.24 -40.46
CA THR A 87 -33.03 9.30 -39.56
C THR A 87 -33.40 9.00 -38.11
N VAL A 88 -34.63 8.54 -37.86
CA VAL A 88 -35.10 8.15 -36.52
C VAL A 88 -34.26 6.99 -35.97
N VAL A 89 -34.00 5.96 -36.78
CA VAL A 89 -33.15 4.81 -36.42
C VAL A 89 -31.71 5.25 -36.13
N LEU A 90 -31.14 6.14 -36.94
CA LEU A 90 -29.78 6.68 -36.72
C LEU A 90 -29.69 7.49 -35.42
N CYS A 91 -30.68 8.34 -35.13
CA CYS A 91 -30.74 9.10 -33.88
C CYS A 91 -30.88 8.18 -32.65
N LEU A 92 -31.73 7.16 -32.72
CA LEU A 92 -31.87 6.14 -31.67
C LEU A 92 -30.56 5.36 -31.47
N ALA A 93 -29.92 4.92 -32.55
CA ALA A 93 -28.63 4.23 -32.48
C ALA A 93 -27.55 5.11 -31.86
N ALA A 94 -27.47 6.39 -32.24
CA ALA A 94 -26.54 7.36 -31.67
C ALA A 94 -26.83 7.64 -30.18
N ALA A 95 -28.10 7.73 -29.79
CA ALA A 95 -28.52 7.89 -28.41
C ALA A 95 -28.15 6.66 -27.56
N VAL A 96 -28.45 5.45 -28.02
CA VAL A 96 -28.09 4.19 -27.35
C VAL A 96 -26.58 4.02 -27.25
N PHE A 97 -25.84 4.36 -28.32
CA PHE A 97 -24.38 4.36 -28.31
C PHE A 97 -23.82 5.34 -27.29
N THR A 98 -24.31 6.58 -27.26
CA THR A 98 -23.87 7.63 -26.33
C THR A 98 -24.22 7.27 -24.88
N LEU A 99 -25.43 6.78 -24.62
CA LEU A 99 -25.85 6.27 -23.31
C LEU A 99 -24.96 5.12 -22.87
N THR A 100 -24.64 4.18 -23.77
CA THR A 100 -23.79 3.04 -23.43
C THR A 100 -22.36 3.48 -23.15
N LEU A 101 -21.78 4.34 -23.98
CA LEU A 101 -20.47 4.96 -23.71
C LEU A 101 -20.45 5.66 -22.35
N TYR A 102 -21.52 6.40 -22.03
CA TYR A 102 -21.66 7.07 -20.74
C TYR A 102 -21.73 6.09 -19.57
N PHE A 103 -22.51 5.01 -19.66
CA PHE A 103 -22.59 4.02 -18.58
C PHE A 103 -21.31 3.16 -18.47
N MET A 104 -20.64 2.85 -19.59
CA MET A 104 -19.40 2.08 -19.61
C MET A 104 -18.18 2.89 -19.15
N SER A 105 -18.17 4.21 -19.37
CA SER A 105 -17.09 5.09 -18.96
C SER A 105 -17.17 5.52 -17.49
N ARG A 106 -18.33 5.33 -16.85
CA ARG A 106 -18.52 5.72 -15.44
C ARG A 106 -17.77 4.80 -14.47
N PRO A 107 -17.05 5.36 -13.50
CA PRO A 107 -16.45 4.57 -12.43
C PRO A 107 -17.56 3.89 -11.62
N ARG A 108 -17.26 2.69 -11.12
CA ARG A 108 -18.17 1.97 -10.26
C ARG A 108 -18.29 2.69 -8.93
N LYS A 109 -19.51 2.75 -8.41
CA LYS A 109 -19.75 3.26 -7.06
C LYS A 109 -19.10 2.33 -6.05
N VAL A 110 -18.48 2.94 -5.04
CA VAL A 110 -17.92 2.24 -3.88
C VAL A 110 -18.80 2.58 -2.70
N TYR A 111 -19.29 1.54 -2.04
CA TYR A 111 -20.15 1.63 -0.88
C TYR A 111 -19.38 1.23 0.37
N LEU A 112 -19.58 1.98 1.44
CA LEU A 112 -19.19 1.59 2.79
C LEU A 112 -20.37 0.82 3.39
N VAL A 113 -20.20 -0.51 3.45
CA VAL A 113 -21.23 -1.40 3.97
C VAL A 113 -21.44 -1.09 5.45
N ASP A 114 -20.35 -1.17 6.22
CA ASP A 114 -20.30 -0.78 7.62
C ASP A 114 -18.83 -0.59 8.07
N PHE A 115 -18.64 -0.08 9.28
CA PHE A 115 -17.35 0.01 9.95
C PHE A 115 -17.49 -0.29 11.45
N ALA A 116 -16.37 -0.61 12.10
CA ALA A 116 -16.30 -0.84 13.54
C ALA A 116 -15.01 -0.23 14.09
N CYS A 117 -15.11 0.31 15.30
CA CYS A 117 -13.99 0.88 16.03
C CYS A 117 -13.85 0.12 17.34
N TYR A 118 -12.65 -0.33 17.66
CA TYR A 118 -12.43 -1.13 18.85
C TYR A 118 -12.53 -0.26 20.11
N LYS A 119 -13.41 -0.63 21.05
CA LYS A 119 -13.46 -0.08 22.41
C LYS A 119 -12.67 -1.02 23.34
N PRO A 120 -11.50 -0.61 23.86
CA PRO A 120 -10.74 -1.47 24.76
C PRO A 120 -11.49 -1.74 26.06
N ASP A 121 -11.18 -2.89 26.67
CA ASP A 121 -11.71 -3.28 27.97
C ASP A 121 -11.36 -2.24 29.05
N PRO A 122 -12.25 -1.96 30.03
CA PRO A 122 -12.00 -0.99 31.09
C PRO A 122 -10.70 -1.20 31.88
N SER A 123 -10.16 -2.43 31.94
CA SER A 123 -8.86 -2.72 32.56
C SER A 123 -7.65 -2.06 31.88
N TYR A 124 -7.81 -1.57 30.64
CA TYR A 124 -6.79 -0.80 29.92
C TYR A 124 -6.94 0.71 30.10
N LYS A 125 -7.93 1.20 30.87
CA LYS A 125 -8.06 2.63 31.17
C LYS A 125 -6.81 3.10 31.92
N CYS A 126 -6.23 4.18 31.44
CA CYS A 126 -5.02 4.76 32.00
C CYS A 126 -5.25 6.25 32.27
N THR A 127 -5.24 6.61 33.55
CA THR A 127 -5.27 8.01 33.99
C THR A 127 -3.92 8.67 33.73
N ILE A 128 -3.91 10.00 33.64
CA ILE A 128 -2.69 10.80 33.47
C ILE A 128 -1.77 10.58 34.67
N GLU A 129 -2.33 10.58 35.88
CA GLU A 129 -1.60 10.34 37.12
C GLU A 129 -0.92 8.97 37.10
N ARG A 130 -1.65 7.91 36.70
CA ARG A 130 -1.09 6.57 36.58
C ARG A 130 -0.01 6.51 35.49
N GLY A 131 -0.21 7.19 34.36
CA GLY A 131 0.78 7.27 33.29
C GLY A 131 2.10 7.91 33.76
N ILE A 132 2.02 9.00 34.52
CA ILE A 132 3.20 9.66 35.12
C ILE A 132 3.84 8.80 36.21
N GLU A 133 3.04 8.15 37.04
CA GLU A 133 3.52 7.22 38.06
C GLU A 133 4.31 6.06 37.44
N VAL A 134 3.76 5.40 36.42
CA VAL A 134 4.44 4.31 35.70
C VAL A 134 5.72 4.81 35.03
N ALA A 135 5.68 6.01 34.43
CA ALA A 135 6.87 6.62 33.86
C ALA A 135 7.95 6.85 34.93
N ALA A 136 7.60 7.36 36.11
CA ALA A 136 8.54 7.55 37.21
C ALA A 136 9.10 6.22 37.72
N LEU A 137 8.23 5.23 37.96
CA LEU A 137 8.62 3.89 38.43
C LEU A 137 9.45 3.11 37.40
N SER A 138 9.41 3.49 36.12
CA SER A 138 10.25 2.87 35.09
C SER A 138 11.75 3.20 35.21
N GLY A 139 12.11 4.21 36.01
CA GLY A 139 13.48 4.70 36.17
C GLY A 139 14.11 5.27 34.89
N SER A 140 13.36 5.42 33.80
CA SER A 140 13.90 5.76 32.48
C SER A 140 13.95 7.27 32.20
N PHE A 141 13.23 8.08 32.98
CA PHE A 141 13.02 9.51 32.73
C PHE A 141 13.54 10.38 33.88
N SER A 142 14.18 11.50 33.54
CA SER A 142 14.57 12.53 34.50
C SER A 142 13.35 13.27 35.07
N GLU A 143 13.52 13.92 36.22
CA GLU A 143 12.47 14.78 36.81
C GLU A 143 11.98 15.84 35.83
N GLU A 144 12.89 16.45 35.07
CA GLU A 144 12.54 17.44 34.06
C GLU A 144 11.68 16.85 32.93
N SER A 145 12.00 15.64 32.47
CA SER A 145 11.22 14.91 31.47
C SER A 145 9.85 14.51 32.00
N LEU A 146 9.75 14.07 33.25
CA LEU A 146 8.47 13.76 33.89
C LEU A 146 7.60 15.01 34.05
N ALA A 147 8.18 16.13 34.48
CA ALA A 147 7.50 17.42 34.57
C ALA A 147 7.03 17.91 33.20
N PHE A 148 7.86 17.74 32.16
CA PHE A 148 7.50 18.05 30.78
C PHE A 148 6.34 17.18 30.30
N GLN A 149 6.41 15.86 30.45
CA GLN A 149 5.33 14.95 30.09
C GLN A 149 4.03 15.31 30.79
N LYS A 150 4.07 15.54 32.12
CA LYS A 150 2.91 15.99 32.91
C LYS A 150 2.28 17.25 32.31
N LYS A 151 3.09 18.28 32.03
CA LYS A 151 2.64 19.55 31.44
C LYS A 151 1.99 19.36 30.05
N ILE A 152 2.51 18.46 29.22
CA ILE A 152 1.91 18.16 27.91
C ILE A 152 0.59 17.39 28.09
N MET A 153 0.57 16.36 28.93
CA MET A 153 -0.63 15.57 29.19
C MET A 153 -1.78 16.42 29.76
N GLU A 154 -1.49 17.39 30.65
CA GLU A 154 -2.47 18.36 31.19
C GLU A 154 -3.16 19.23 30.12
N ARG A 155 -2.52 19.38 28.95
CA ARG A 155 -2.94 20.24 27.83
C ARG A 155 -3.31 19.45 26.56
N SER A 156 -3.14 18.13 26.58
CA SER A 156 -3.32 17.22 25.43
C SER A 156 -4.75 17.24 24.87
N GLY A 157 -5.73 17.51 25.75
CA GLY A 157 -7.16 17.55 25.43
C GLY A 157 -7.91 16.24 25.69
N TYR A 158 -7.21 15.14 26.02
CA TYR A 158 -7.86 13.89 26.39
C TYR A 158 -8.18 13.77 27.89
N SER A 159 -9.02 12.81 28.25
CA SER A 159 -9.55 12.61 29.60
C SER A 159 -8.89 11.46 30.37
N GLN A 160 -9.31 11.31 31.63
CA GLN A 160 -8.91 10.19 32.48
C GLN A 160 -9.49 8.83 32.04
N MET A 161 -10.28 8.81 30.96
CA MET A 161 -10.97 7.61 30.46
C MET A 161 -10.31 6.99 29.23
N THR A 162 -9.16 7.52 28.80
CA THR A 162 -8.43 6.97 27.65
C THR A 162 -7.73 5.64 27.95
N TYR A 163 -7.36 4.92 26.90
CA TYR A 163 -6.81 3.57 27.01
C TYR A 163 -5.35 3.50 26.54
N ALA A 164 -4.53 2.76 27.28
CA ALA A 164 -3.13 2.50 26.95
C ALA A 164 -2.80 1.00 27.17
N PRO A 165 -1.93 0.40 26.34
CA PRO A 165 -1.64 -1.02 26.42
C PRO A 165 -0.86 -1.38 27.69
N LYS A 166 -1.02 -2.61 28.16
CA LYS A 166 -0.33 -3.15 29.35
C LYS A 166 1.18 -3.00 29.26
N GLY A 167 1.76 -3.19 28.08
CA GLY A 167 3.20 -3.03 27.85
C GLY A 167 3.78 -1.68 28.32
N ILE A 168 3.00 -0.59 28.34
CA ILE A 168 3.46 0.73 28.82
C ILE A 168 2.81 1.20 30.13
N THR A 169 1.82 0.46 30.65
CA THR A 169 1.12 0.81 31.90
C THR A 169 1.47 -0.11 33.08
N GLN A 170 2.20 -1.19 32.82
CA GLN A 170 2.73 -2.07 33.86
C GLN A 170 4.14 -1.67 34.29
N VAL A 171 4.53 -2.08 35.49
CA VAL A 171 5.86 -1.82 36.07
C VAL A 171 6.53 -3.17 36.34
N PRO A 172 7.69 -3.48 35.72
CA PRO A 172 8.39 -2.67 34.71
C PRO A 172 7.68 -2.67 33.35
N MET A 173 7.88 -1.61 32.54
CA MET A 173 7.36 -1.57 31.17
C MET A 173 7.91 -2.73 30.33
N ASP A 174 7.04 -3.37 29.54
CA ASP A 174 7.39 -4.47 28.63
C ASP A 174 7.15 -4.05 27.18
N GLN A 175 8.24 -3.78 26.46
CA GLN A 175 8.22 -3.45 25.04
C GLN A 175 8.59 -4.65 24.14
N SER A 176 8.43 -5.87 24.66
CA SER A 176 8.71 -7.08 23.91
C SER A 176 7.88 -7.19 22.64
N MET A 177 8.42 -7.91 21.67
CA MET A 177 7.72 -8.23 20.43
C MET A 177 6.41 -9.00 20.71
N ALA A 178 6.42 -9.84 21.75
CA ALA A 178 5.26 -10.61 22.17
C ALA A 178 4.13 -9.72 22.69
N GLU A 179 4.43 -8.77 23.58
CA GLU A 179 3.43 -7.87 24.15
C GLU A 179 2.88 -6.89 23.10
N ALA A 180 3.74 -6.37 22.22
CA ALA A 180 3.30 -5.57 21.07
C ALA A 180 2.34 -6.35 20.14
N MET A 181 2.60 -7.64 19.93
CA MET A 181 1.71 -8.49 19.14
C MET A 181 0.37 -8.74 19.84
N LYS A 182 0.35 -8.93 21.17
CA LYS A 182 -0.90 -9.07 21.95
C LYS A 182 -1.76 -7.82 21.87
N GLU A 183 -1.17 -6.64 22.06
CA GLU A 183 -1.87 -5.36 21.88
C GLU A 183 -2.51 -5.30 20.49
N THR A 184 -1.71 -5.55 19.45
CA THR A 184 -2.15 -5.43 18.06
C THR A 184 -3.27 -6.41 17.73
N ASP A 185 -3.15 -7.68 18.13
CA ASP A 185 -4.16 -8.70 17.90
C ASP A 185 -5.49 -8.37 18.57
N MET A 186 -5.44 -7.92 19.83
CA MET A 186 -6.63 -7.56 20.57
C MET A 186 -7.41 -6.44 19.87
N VAL A 187 -6.73 -5.34 19.48
CA VAL A 187 -7.42 -4.21 18.85
C VAL A 187 -7.87 -4.53 17.42
N VAL A 188 -7.03 -5.24 16.64
CA VAL A 188 -7.33 -5.57 15.23
C VAL A 188 -8.44 -6.60 15.13
N PHE A 189 -8.35 -7.71 15.87
CA PHE A 189 -9.35 -8.77 15.81
C PHE A 189 -10.66 -8.29 16.43
N GLY A 190 -10.61 -7.57 17.55
CA GLY A 190 -11.83 -7.00 18.14
C GLY A 190 -12.59 -6.07 17.19
N ALA A 191 -11.90 -5.21 16.43
CA ALA A 191 -12.54 -4.37 15.42
C ALA A 191 -13.14 -5.19 14.26
N ILE A 192 -12.43 -6.20 13.76
CA ILE A 192 -12.90 -7.04 12.66
C ILE A 192 -14.07 -7.92 13.10
N ASP A 193 -14.02 -8.51 14.28
CA ASP A 193 -15.09 -9.35 14.83
C ASP A 193 -16.40 -8.59 14.92
N GLU A 194 -16.38 -7.37 15.45
CA GLU A 194 -17.56 -6.51 15.50
C GLU A 194 -18.08 -6.18 14.10
N LEU A 195 -17.20 -5.84 13.17
CA LEU A 195 -17.58 -5.54 11.78
C LEU A 195 -18.21 -6.74 11.06
N LEU A 196 -17.62 -7.93 11.20
CA LEU A 196 -18.14 -9.14 10.60
C LEU A 196 -19.47 -9.56 11.24
N ALA A 197 -19.62 -9.36 12.56
CA ALA A 197 -20.89 -9.58 13.25
C ALA A 197 -21.99 -8.64 12.75
N LYS A 198 -21.71 -7.34 12.60
CA LYS A 198 -22.67 -6.34 12.06
C LYS A 198 -23.09 -6.64 10.63
N THR A 199 -22.14 -7.07 9.81
CA THR A 199 -22.36 -7.21 8.37
C THR A 199 -22.80 -8.61 7.95
N GLY A 200 -22.54 -9.64 8.77
CA GLY A 200 -22.76 -11.05 8.41
C GLY A 200 -21.94 -11.51 7.20
N VAL A 201 -20.94 -10.72 6.76
CA VAL A 201 -20.09 -11.09 5.63
C VAL A 201 -19.12 -12.16 6.07
N LYS A 202 -19.05 -13.25 5.30
CA LYS A 202 -18.14 -14.35 5.62
C LYS A 202 -16.71 -13.95 5.27
N PRO A 203 -15.71 -14.27 6.11
CA PRO A 203 -14.31 -13.97 5.82
C PRO A 203 -13.85 -14.44 4.43
N ARG A 204 -14.35 -15.59 3.96
CA ARG A 204 -14.00 -16.14 2.63
C ARG A 204 -14.48 -15.30 1.44
N ASP A 205 -15.47 -14.44 1.63
CA ASP A 205 -16.02 -13.56 0.59
C ASP A 205 -15.21 -12.28 0.41
N ILE A 206 -14.33 -11.96 1.37
CA ILE A 206 -13.43 -10.82 1.34
C ILE A 206 -12.33 -11.08 0.32
N GLY A 207 -12.22 -10.17 -0.67
CA GLY A 207 -11.29 -10.32 -1.77
C GLY A 207 -10.05 -9.46 -1.70
N ILE A 208 -10.14 -8.34 -0.99
CA ILE A 208 -9.08 -7.36 -0.83
C ILE A 208 -8.93 -7.09 0.67
N LEU A 209 -7.69 -7.04 1.16
CA LEU A 209 -7.34 -6.68 2.53
C LEU A 209 -6.24 -5.62 2.51
N VAL A 210 -6.51 -4.45 3.09
CA VAL A 210 -5.53 -3.38 3.23
C VAL A 210 -5.38 -3.08 4.72
N VAL A 211 -4.18 -3.32 5.27
CA VAL A 211 -3.86 -3.02 6.67
C VAL A 211 -2.85 -1.88 6.70
N ASN A 212 -3.02 -0.93 7.62
CA ASN A 212 -2.03 0.12 7.86
C ASN A 212 -1.65 0.21 9.34
N SER A 213 -0.35 0.36 9.58
CA SER A 213 0.31 0.61 10.86
C SER A 213 1.64 1.32 10.57
N SER A 214 1.91 2.48 11.16
CA SER A 214 3.05 3.29 10.72
C SER A 214 4.37 2.69 11.21
N LEU A 215 4.47 2.40 12.50
CA LEU A 215 5.72 2.04 13.16
C LEU A 215 5.87 0.53 13.41
N PHE A 216 4.77 -0.23 13.39
CA PHE A 216 4.79 -1.66 13.66
C PHE A 216 4.41 -2.49 12.44
N ASN A 217 5.44 -3.00 11.75
CA ASN A 217 5.34 -3.74 10.49
C ASN A 217 6.11 -5.07 10.57
N PRO A 218 5.65 -6.04 11.38
CA PRO A 218 6.37 -7.29 11.58
C PRO A 218 6.40 -8.18 10.35
N THR A 219 7.25 -9.21 10.40
CA THR A 219 7.25 -10.32 9.45
C THR A 219 6.80 -11.60 10.16
N PRO A 220 5.73 -12.31 9.71
CA PRO A 220 4.81 -11.94 8.65
C PRO A 220 4.02 -10.67 8.98
N SER A 221 3.64 -9.92 7.92
CA SER A 221 2.82 -8.71 8.05
C SER A 221 1.55 -8.91 8.86
N LEU A 222 1.01 -7.83 9.44
CA LEU A 222 -0.30 -7.82 10.10
C LEU A 222 -1.41 -8.32 9.16
N SER A 223 -1.33 -7.99 7.86
CA SER A 223 -2.25 -8.52 6.84
C SER A 223 -2.21 -10.05 6.73
N ALA A 224 -1.03 -10.67 6.85
CA ALA A 224 -0.90 -12.13 6.85
C ALA A 224 -1.45 -12.74 8.14
N ARG A 225 -1.33 -12.02 9.27
CA ARG A 225 -1.86 -12.43 10.57
C ARG A 225 -3.39 -12.46 10.56
N ILE A 226 -4.04 -11.45 9.97
CA ILE A 226 -5.48 -11.44 9.73
C ILE A 226 -5.90 -12.58 8.78
N VAL A 227 -5.14 -12.83 7.71
CA VAL A 227 -5.39 -13.98 6.82
C VAL A 227 -5.32 -15.31 7.57
N ASN A 228 -4.36 -15.45 8.49
CA ASN A 228 -4.21 -16.62 9.34
C ASN A 228 -5.37 -16.79 10.33
N HIS A 229 -5.73 -15.72 11.05
CA HIS A 229 -6.77 -15.77 12.08
C HIS A 229 -8.15 -16.08 11.49
N TYR A 230 -8.58 -15.34 10.46
CA TYR A 230 -9.91 -15.48 9.86
C TYR A 230 -9.99 -16.51 8.73
N LYS A 231 -8.89 -17.24 8.45
CA LYS A 231 -8.79 -18.25 7.40
C LYS A 231 -9.31 -17.73 6.05
N LEU A 232 -8.84 -16.54 5.66
CA LEU A 232 -9.23 -15.85 4.42
C LEU A 232 -8.84 -16.67 3.18
N ARG A 233 -9.46 -16.38 2.04
CA ARG A 233 -9.27 -17.13 0.80
C ARG A 233 -7.82 -17.06 0.29
N GLY A 234 -7.31 -18.15 -0.28
CA GLY A 234 -5.91 -18.25 -0.73
C GLY A 234 -5.52 -17.39 -1.95
N ASN A 235 -6.46 -16.72 -2.60
CA ASN A 235 -6.22 -15.75 -3.68
C ASN A 235 -6.53 -14.30 -3.23
N ILE A 236 -6.47 -14.03 -1.93
CA ILE A 236 -6.70 -12.70 -1.39
C ILE A 236 -5.62 -11.69 -1.83
N LEU A 237 -6.08 -10.48 -2.13
CA LEU A 237 -5.21 -9.33 -2.37
C LEU A 237 -4.94 -8.61 -1.04
N SER A 238 -4.00 -9.13 -0.26
CA SER A 238 -3.49 -8.52 0.97
C SER A 238 -2.34 -7.55 0.73
N TYR A 239 -2.40 -6.40 1.42
CA TYR A 239 -1.41 -5.32 1.45
C TYR A 239 -1.22 -4.83 2.88
N ASN A 240 0.03 -4.53 3.26
CA ASN A 240 0.38 -3.97 4.56
C ASN A 240 1.19 -2.67 4.36
N LEU A 241 0.62 -1.57 4.82
CA LEU A 241 1.07 -0.20 4.58
C LEU A 241 1.82 0.36 5.80
N GLY A 242 3.07 0.80 5.61
CA GLY A 242 3.95 1.30 6.68
C GLY A 242 4.40 2.76 6.52
N GLY A 243 4.84 3.41 7.60
CA GLY A 243 5.52 4.72 7.61
C GLY A 243 4.71 5.94 7.14
N MET A 244 3.40 5.84 6.97
CA MET A 244 2.57 6.91 6.37
C MET A 244 1.86 7.82 7.38
N GLY A 245 1.95 7.53 8.68
CA GLY A 245 1.41 8.34 9.77
C GLY A 245 -0.13 8.31 9.85
N CYS A 246 -0.70 9.24 10.61
CA CYS A 246 -2.13 9.22 10.97
C CYS A 246 -3.09 9.41 9.77
N SER A 247 -2.63 9.84 8.61
CA SER A 247 -3.47 9.91 7.39
C SER A 247 -3.60 8.57 6.65
N ALA A 248 -2.91 7.52 7.11
CA ALA A 248 -2.86 6.23 6.44
C ALA A 248 -4.22 5.52 6.31
N GLY A 249 -5.17 5.81 7.19
CA GLY A 249 -6.54 5.28 7.11
C GLY A 249 -7.24 5.72 5.83
N LEU A 250 -7.18 7.01 5.50
CA LEU A 250 -7.76 7.55 4.26
C LEU A 250 -6.96 7.13 3.01
N ILE A 251 -5.64 7.01 3.11
CA ILE A 251 -4.81 6.43 2.04
C ILE A 251 -5.23 4.99 1.73
N SER A 252 -5.56 4.22 2.76
CA SER A 252 -6.01 2.83 2.63
C SER A 252 -7.40 2.73 2.00
N VAL A 253 -8.32 3.65 2.32
CA VAL A 253 -9.62 3.76 1.65
C VAL A 253 -9.45 4.08 0.17
N ASP A 254 -8.55 5.01 -0.19
CA ASP A 254 -8.28 5.35 -1.60
C ASP A 254 -7.72 4.14 -2.37
N LEU A 255 -6.77 3.42 -1.76
CA LEU A 255 -6.23 2.20 -2.34
C LEU A 255 -7.32 1.15 -2.55
N ALA A 256 -8.16 0.91 -1.53
CA ALA A 256 -9.27 -0.04 -1.64
C ALA A 256 -10.28 0.38 -2.71
N LYS A 257 -10.58 1.68 -2.84
CA LYS A 257 -11.43 2.23 -3.91
C LYS A 257 -10.86 1.90 -5.29
N ASP A 258 -9.57 2.17 -5.51
CA ASP A 258 -8.92 1.89 -6.80
C ASP A 258 -8.93 0.38 -7.11
N LEU A 259 -8.61 -0.47 -6.12
CA LEU A 259 -8.68 -1.92 -6.30
C LEU A 259 -10.11 -2.40 -6.61
N LEU A 260 -11.13 -1.81 -5.99
CA LEU A 260 -12.54 -2.08 -6.30
C LEU A 260 -12.97 -1.56 -7.68
N GLN A 261 -12.26 -0.64 -8.31
CA GLN A 261 -12.51 -0.31 -9.72
C GLN A 261 -12.08 -1.43 -10.67
N VAL A 262 -11.00 -2.14 -10.31
CA VAL A 262 -10.43 -3.24 -11.11
C VAL A 262 -11.12 -4.57 -10.82
N HIS A 263 -11.27 -4.92 -9.54
CA HIS A 263 -11.80 -6.22 -9.09
C HIS A 263 -13.30 -6.15 -8.86
N ARG A 264 -14.08 -6.62 -9.84
CA ARG A 264 -15.54 -6.56 -9.83
C ARG A 264 -16.16 -7.47 -8.77
N HIS A 265 -17.31 -7.07 -8.23
CA HIS A 265 -18.14 -7.83 -7.29
C HIS A 265 -17.38 -8.35 -6.05
N SER A 266 -16.51 -7.51 -5.49
CA SER A 266 -15.65 -7.88 -4.36
C SER A 266 -15.97 -7.04 -3.11
N TYR A 267 -15.65 -7.60 -1.95
CA TYR A 267 -15.47 -6.84 -0.72
C TYR A 267 -13.99 -6.48 -0.53
N ALA A 268 -13.76 -5.31 0.03
CA ALA A 268 -12.46 -4.86 0.51
C ALA A 268 -12.54 -4.54 2.01
N LEU A 269 -11.70 -5.19 2.80
CA LEU A 269 -11.54 -4.92 4.23
C LEU A 269 -10.34 -3.99 4.42
N VAL A 270 -10.58 -2.80 4.99
CA VAL A 270 -9.53 -1.87 5.40
C VAL A 270 -9.41 -1.89 6.91
N VAL A 271 -8.19 -2.06 7.42
CA VAL A 271 -7.91 -2.09 8.87
C VAL A 271 -6.83 -1.08 9.20
N SER A 272 -7.10 -0.20 10.15
CA SER A 272 -6.22 0.89 10.57
C SER A 272 -5.94 0.75 12.06
N THR A 273 -4.66 0.71 12.45
CA THR A 273 -4.22 0.63 13.85
C THR A 273 -2.81 1.21 13.98
N GLU A 274 -2.37 1.42 15.22
CA GLU A 274 -0.98 1.77 15.54
C GLU A 274 -0.58 1.03 16.81
N ASN A 275 0.63 0.48 16.84
CA ASN A 275 1.14 -0.17 18.04
C ASN A 275 1.85 0.85 18.92
N MET A 276 1.42 0.97 20.18
CA MET A 276 2.06 1.87 21.13
C MET A 276 3.16 1.20 21.92
N THR A 277 3.03 -0.09 22.23
CA THR A 277 3.99 -0.82 23.09
C THR A 277 5.42 -0.72 22.58
N ARG A 278 5.65 -1.05 21.31
CA ARG A 278 6.98 -1.03 20.69
C ARG A 278 7.43 0.38 20.30
N SER A 279 6.49 1.30 20.11
CA SER A 279 6.75 2.66 19.63
C SER A 279 7.04 3.67 20.76
N ALA A 280 6.83 3.29 22.03
CA ALA A 280 7.03 4.20 23.15
C ALA A 280 8.52 4.55 23.34
N TYR A 281 8.80 5.86 23.43
CA TYR A 281 10.15 6.37 23.61
C TYR A 281 10.57 6.34 25.09
N ARG A 282 11.80 5.91 25.38
CA ARG A 282 12.34 5.73 26.75
C ARG A 282 13.51 6.67 27.09
N GLY A 283 13.75 7.68 26.26
CA GLY A 283 14.80 8.67 26.51
C GLY A 283 14.25 9.98 27.05
N ASN A 284 15.12 10.98 27.15
CA ASN A 284 14.82 12.28 27.77
C ASN A 284 14.72 13.43 26.77
N ASN A 285 14.76 13.16 25.46
CA ASN A 285 14.61 14.17 24.43
C ASN A 285 13.16 14.67 24.35
N LYS A 286 12.92 15.92 24.77
CA LYS A 286 11.58 16.52 24.88
C LYS A 286 10.73 16.42 23.60
N PRO A 287 11.22 16.79 22.39
CA PRO A 287 10.48 16.57 21.14
C PRO A 287 9.99 15.14 20.92
N MET A 288 10.76 14.13 21.37
CA MET A 288 10.41 12.71 21.22
C MET A 288 9.47 12.17 22.30
N LEU A 289 9.28 12.90 23.41
CA LEU A 289 8.33 12.55 24.47
C LEU A 289 6.89 12.92 24.12
N VAL A 290 6.68 13.86 23.19
CA VAL A 290 5.33 14.34 22.83
C VAL A 290 4.43 13.20 22.32
N PRO A 291 4.87 12.29 21.43
CA PRO A 291 4.09 11.11 21.06
C PRO A 291 3.60 10.25 22.23
N ASN A 292 4.44 9.98 23.24
CA ASN A 292 4.04 9.22 24.44
C ASN A 292 2.86 9.89 25.17
N CYS A 293 2.80 11.22 25.11
CA CYS A 293 1.76 12.03 25.74
C CYS A 293 0.52 12.28 24.87
N LEU A 294 0.43 11.75 23.64
CA LEU A 294 -0.70 12.01 22.74
C LEU A 294 -1.41 10.73 22.29
N PHE A 295 -0.63 9.73 21.90
CA PHE A 295 -1.19 8.52 21.28
C PHE A 295 -1.93 7.67 22.30
N ARG A 296 -2.99 7.00 21.84
CA ARG A 296 -3.81 6.05 22.59
C ARG A 296 -4.14 4.85 21.73
N MET A 297 -4.44 3.74 22.39
CA MET A 297 -4.70 2.49 21.67
C MET A 297 -6.04 2.54 20.95
N GLY A 298 -6.09 1.99 19.75
CA GLY A 298 -7.31 1.94 18.97
C GLY A 298 -7.12 1.21 17.64
N ALA A 299 -8.24 0.81 17.06
CA ALA A 299 -8.29 0.25 15.72
C ALA A 299 -9.63 0.52 15.08
N ALA A 300 -9.64 0.63 13.75
CA ALA A 300 -10.85 0.69 12.96
C ALA A 300 -10.80 -0.36 11.83
N ALA A 301 -11.88 -1.10 11.67
CA ALA A 301 -12.12 -2.01 10.56
C ALA A 301 -13.26 -1.46 9.70
N VAL A 302 -13.08 -1.46 8.38
CA VAL A 302 -13.97 -0.78 7.42
C VAL A 302 -14.24 -1.73 6.26
N LEU A 303 -15.52 -2.03 5.99
CA LEU A 303 -15.91 -2.92 4.90
C LEU A 303 -16.46 -2.13 3.71
N LEU A 304 -15.73 -2.17 2.60
CA LEU A 304 -16.12 -1.54 1.34
C LEU A 304 -16.62 -2.60 0.33
N SER A 305 -17.55 -2.20 -0.54
CA SER A 305 -18.08 -3.04 -1.62
C SER A 305 -18.29 -2.25 -2.91
N ASN A 306 -18.12 -2.92 -4.05
CA ASN A 306 -18.56 -2.42 -5.35
C ASN A 306 -19.74 -3.22 -5.94
N ARG A 307 -20.36 -4.09 -5.15
CA ARG A 307 -21.53 -4.88 -5.58
C ARG A 307 -22.75 -3.97 -5.63
N SER A 308 -23.48 -4.00 -6.74
CA SER A 308 -24.70 -3.22 -6.91
C SER A 308 -25.75 -3.53 -5.83
N PHE A 309 -25.87 -4.80 -5.46
CA PHE A 309 -26.81 -5.26 -4.44
C PHE A 309 -26.45 -4.71 -3.05
N ASP A 310 -25.18 -4.47 -2.70
CA ASP A 310 -24.85 -3.94 -1.36
C ASP A 310 -25.32 -2.51 -1.13
N ARG A 311 -25.78 -1.80 -2.17
CA ARG A 311 -26.25 -0.41 -2.07
C ARG A 311 -27.37 -0.23 -1.03
N TYR A 312 -28.33 -1.15 -0.92
CA TYR A 312 -29.48 -0.98 -0.01
C TYR A 312 -29.10 -1.16 1.46
N ARG A 313 -28.06 -1.97 1.74
CA ARG A 313 -27.61 -2.26 3.09
C ARG A 313 -26.45 -1.38 3.55
N SER A 314 -25.81 -0.67 2.63
CA SER A 314 -24.65 0.17 2.93
C SER A 314 -25.05 1.47 3.62
N LYS A 315 -24.24 1.89 4.58
CA LYS A 315 -24.44 3.15 5.30
C LYS A 315 -24.08 4.35 4.43
N TYR A 316 -22.96 4.28 3.71
CA TYR A 316 -22.43 5.40 2.94
C TYR A 316 -21.99 5.02 1.54
N GLN A 317 -21.93 6.00 0.64
CA GLN A 317 -21.28 5.91 -0.65
C GLN A 317 -20.08 6.85 -0.67
N LEU A 318 -18.92 6.38 -1.14
CA LEU A 318 -17.76 7.24 -1.35
C LEU A 318 -18.00 8.14 -2.58
N SER A 319 -17.94 9.45 -2.38
CA SER A 319 -18.15 10.45 -3.43
C SER A 319 -16.81 10.90 -4.01
N HIS A 320 -15.91 11.41 -3.16
CA HIS A 320 -14.62 11.94 -3.56
C HIS A 320 -13.53 11.57 -2.57
N ILE A 321 -12.29 11.50 -3.05
CA ILE A 321 -11.10 11.35 -2.23
C ILE A 321 -9.98 12.18 -2.84
N VAL A 322 -9.31 12.97 -2.00
CA VAL A 322 -8.29 13.93 -2.42
C VAL A 322 -7.03 13.69 -1.60
N ARG A 323 -5.91 13.50 -2.29
CA ARG A 323 -4.60 13.28 -1.69
C ARG A 323 -3.67 14.45 -1.96
N THR A 324 -3.05 14.95 -0.91
CA THR A 324 -2.01 15.99 -0.97
C THR A 324 -0.75 15.49 -0.29
N HIS A 325 0.39 15.69 -0.95
CA HIS A 325 1.72 15.33 -0.48
C HIS A 325 2.65 16.53 -0.58
N LEU A 326 3.13 17.03 0.57
CA LEU A 326 4.06 18.16 0.64
C LEU A 326 5.53 17.74 0.81
N GLY A 327 5.83 16.46 0.95
CA GLY A 327 7.21 15.99 1.16
C GLY A 327 8.26 16.33 0.12
N ALA A 328 7.90 16.90 -1.02
CA ALA A 328 8.90 17.50 -1.91
C ALA A 328 9.60 18.72 -1.25
N ASP A 329 8.94 19.37 -0.29
CA ASP A 329 9.49 20.44 0.52
C ASP A 329 10.20 19.89 1.77
N ASP A 330 11.42 20.36 2.05
CA ASP A 330 12.28 19.78 3.09
C ASP A 330 11.77 20.11 4.50
N LYS A 331 11.19 21.31 4.68
CA LYS A 331 10.55 21.70 5.94
C LYS A 331 9.36 20.78 6.25
N SER A 332 8.55 20.49 5.23
CA SER A 332 7.42 19.58 5.33
C SER A 332 7.85 18.13 5.54
N PHE A 333 8.94 17.70 4.93
CA PHE A 333 9.48 16.35 5.08
C PHE A 333 10.04 16.11 6.49
N ASN A 334 10.82 17.05 7.00
CA ASN A 334 11.48 16.97 8.31
C ASN A 334 10.54 17.28 9.49
N SER A 335 9.23 17.44 9.26
CA SER A 335 8.30 17.83 10.32
C SER A 335 8.03 16.73 11.34
N VAL A 336 8.12 15.46 10.93
CA VAL A 336 7.93 14.27 11.77
C VAL A 336 8.95 13.24 11.35
N MET A 337 9.96 12.99 12.19
CA MET A 337 11.10 12.12 11.86
C MET A 337 11.30 11.06 12.94
N GLN A 338 11.53 9.83 12.53
CA GLN A 338 11.97 8.74 13.39
C GLN A 338 13.49 8.67 13.38
N GLN A 339 14.10 8.74 14.56
CA GLN A 339 15.54 8.78 14.73
C GLN A 339 15.95 8.30 16.12
N GLU A 340 17.27 8.12 16.31
CA GLU A 340 17.88 7.85 17.61
C GLU A 340 18.17 9.18 18.32
N ASP A 341 18.10 9.17 19.65
CA ASP A 341 18.66 10.24 20.47
C ASP A 341 20.16 10.00 20.75
N GLU A 342 20.75 10.85 21.60
CA GLU A 342 22.17 10.78 21.98
C GLU A 342 22.52 9.48 22.73
N ASP A 343 21.53 8.82 23.35
CA ASP A 343 21.67 7.54 24.07
C ASP A 343 21.29 6.33 23.19
N HIS A 344 21.19 6.51 21.86
CA HIS A 344 20.76 5.49 20.90
C HIS A 344 19.33 4.93 21.11
N LYS A 345 18.47 5.66 21.83
CA LYS A 345 17.07 5.28 22.03
C LYS A 345 16.22 5.79 20.87
N MET A 346 15.44 4.89 20.28
CA MET A 346 14.55 5.20 19.16
C MET A 346 13.33 6.01 19.60
N GLY A 347 13.09 7.13 18.91
CA GLY A 347 11.90 7.95 19.11
C GLY A 347 11.41 8.59 17.82
N VAL A 348 10.25 9.25 17.89
CA VAL A 348 9.71 10.08 16.82
C VAL A 348 9.75 11.54 17.27
N THR A 349 10.59 12.35 16.62
CA THR A 349 10.68 13.78 16.88
C THR A 349 9.64 14.55 16.07
N LEU A 350 9.02 15.54 16.73
CA LEU A 350 8.08 16.48 16.12
C LEU A 350 8.72 17.86 16.03
N SER A 351 8.76 18.42 14.81
CA SER A 351 9.29 19.77 14.58
C SER A 351 8.37 20.84 15.16
N LYS A 352 8.96 21.97 15.58
CA LYS A 352 8.23 23.19 16.00
C LYS A 352 7.39 23.77 14.85
N ASP A 353 7.76 23.49 13.61
CA ASP A 353 7.07 23.97 12.41
C ASP A 353 5.86 23.13 12.00
N LEU A 354 5.56 22.04 12.71
CA LEU A 354 4.54 21.07 12.35
C LEU A 354 3.17 21.72 12.06
N MET A 355 2.77 22.70 12.86
CA MET A 355 1.49 23.39 12.69
C MET A 355 1.45 24.21 11.39
N ILE A 356 2.53 24.92 11.06
CA ILE A 356 2.64 25.71 9.83
C ILE A 356 2.55 24.77 8.60
N VAL A 357 3.30 23.67 8.63
CA VAL A 357 3.28 22.64 7.58
C VAL A 357 1.88 22.04 7.43
N ALA A 358 1.19 21.75 8.54
CA ALA A 358 -0.17 21.23 8.52
C ALA A 358 -1.15 22.19 7.86
N GLY A 359 -1.04 23.49 8.16
CA GLY A 359 -1.82 24.55 7.52
C GLY A 359 -1.61 24.64 6.01
N GLU A 360 -0.36 24.56 5.55
CA GLU A 360 -0.05 24.56 4.12
C GLU A 360 -0.58 23.31 3.39
N ALA A 361 -0.51 22.15 4.05
CA ALA A 361 -1.01 20.89 3.53
C ALA A 361 -2.54 20.91 3.41
N LEU A 362 -3.23 21.41 4.44
CA LEU A 362 -4.67 21.64 4.44
C LEU A 362 -5.06 22.57 3.30
N LYS A 363 -4.40 23.73 3.19
CA LYS A 363 -4.68 24.74 2.16
C LYS A 363 -4.62 24.14 0.76
N THR A 364 -3.60 23.32 0.51
CA THR A 364 -3.43 22.62 -0.78
C THR A 364 -4.52 21.58 -1.01
N ASN A 365 -4.90 20.84 0.03
CA ASN A 365 -5.97 19.85 -0.03
C ASN A 365 -7.33 20.49 -0.33
N ILE A 366 -7.74 21.51 0.44
CA ILE A 366 -9.04 22.18 0.26
C ILE A 366 -9.15 22.90 -1.08
N SER A 367 -8.04 23.45 -1.59
CA SER A 367 -8.01 24.07 -2.93
C SER A 367 -8.28 23.05 -4.05
N THR A 368 -7.96 21.77 -3.80
CA THR A 368 -8.22 20.67 -4.73
C THR A 368 -9.62 20.08 -4.53
N LEU A 369 -10.09 20.03 -3.27
CA LEU A 369 -11.40 19.51 -2.92
C LEU A 369 -12.55 20.45 -3.31
N GLY A 370 -12.37 21.76 -3.12
CA GLY A 370 -13.41 22.79 -3.31
C GLY A 370 -14.20 22.65 -4.61
N PRO A 371 -13.56 22.62 -5.80
CA PRO A 371 -14.26 22.46 -7.08
C PRO A 371 -15.09 21.19 -7.23
N LEU A 372 -14.79 20.15 -6.44
CA LEU A 372 -15.50 18.86 -6.49
C LEU A 372 -16.76 18.84 -5.61
N VAL A 373 -16.86 19.73 -4.61
CA VAL A 373 -17.88 19.62 -3.55
C VAL A 373 -18.70 20.89 -3.32
N LEU A 374 -18.14 22.06 -3.65
CA LEU A 374 -18.79 23.34 -3.39
C LEU A 374 -19.89 23.62 -4.43
N PRO A 375 -20.98 24.31 -4.04
CA PRO A 375 -21.97 24.82 -4.98
C PRO A 375 -21.36 25.74 -6.05
N PHE A 376 -22.00 25.83 -7.21
CA PHE A 376 -21.50 26.65 -8.33
C PHE A 376 -21.38 28.15 -7.98
N SER A 377 -22.29 28.67 -7.14
CA SER A 377 -22.23 30.05 -6.64
C SER A 377 -20.93 30.35 -5.88
N GLU A 378 -20.53 29.46 -4.97
CA GLU A 378 -19.28 29.55 -4.20
C GLU A 378 -18.05 29.44 -5.11
N GLN A 379 -18.11 28.55 -6.10
CA GLN A 379 -17.02 28.41 -7.08
C GLN A 379 -16.84 29.68 -7.91
N LEU A 380 -17.93 30.34 -8.32
CA LEU A 380 -17.90 31.61 -9.04
C LEU A 380 -17.36 32.75 -8.18
N LEU A 381 -17.80 32.88 -6.93
CA LEU A 381 -17.30 33.90 -5.99
C LEU A 381 -15.79 33.74 -5.74
N PHE A 382 -15.35 32.51 -5.52
CA PHE A 382 -13.94 32.20 -5.36
C PHE A 382 -13.14 32.56 -6.61
N LEU A 383 -13.61 32.16 -7.80
CA LEU A 383 -12.97 32.46 -9.07
C LEU A 383 -12.91 33.97 -9.33
N ALA A 384 -14.01 34.70 -9.10
CA ALA A 384 -14.07 36.15 -9.25
C ALA A 384 -13.07 36.87 -8.33
N SER A 385 -12.99 36.46 -7.05
CA SER A 385 -11.98 36.96 -6.10
C SER A 385 -10.55 36.67 -6.59
N LEU A 386 -10.30 35.49 -7.15
CA LEU A 386 -8.99 35.09 -7.67
C LEU A 386 -8.59 35.92 -8.90
N VAL A 387 -9.54 36.17 -9.81
CA VAL A 387 -9.37 37.00 -11.00
C VAL A 387 -9.15 38.46 -10.62
N ALA A 388 -9.98 39.04 -9.75
CA ALA A 388 -9.84 40.40 -9.26
C ALA A 388 -8.46 40.63 -8.63
N LYS A 389 -8.00 39.70 -7.80
CA LYS A 389 -6.71 39.83 -7.11
C LYS A 389 -5.51 39.60 -8.03
N LYS A 390 -5.59 38.65 -8.97
CA LYS A 390 -4.41 38.15 -9.69
C LYS A 390 -4.29 38.65 -11.13
N VAL A 391 -5.43 38.89 -11.79
CA VAL A 391 -5.48 39.45 -13.15
C VAL A 391 -5.58 40.98 -13.05
N PHE A 392 -6.52 41.47 -12.25
CA PHE A 392 -6.76 42.92 -12.10
C PHE A 392 -5.92 43.58 -11.00
N LYS A 393 -5.07 42.81 -10.28
CA LYS A 393 -4.21 43.29 -9.18
C LYS A 393 -4.93 44.12 -8.10
N MET A 394 -6.24 43.92 -7.93
CA MET A 394 -7.05 44.67 -6.97
C MET A 394 -6.71 44.23 -5.53
N LYS A 395 -6.70 45.19 -4.59
CA LYS A 395 -6.48 44.94 -3.16
C LYS A 395 -7.73 44.35 -2.48
N VAL A 396 -8.21 43.21 -2.95
CA VAL A 396 -9.37 42.50 -2.38
C VAL A 396 -8.89 41.39 -1.43
N LYS A 397 -9.56 41.24 -0.28
CA LYS A 397 -9.32 40.09 0.61
C LYS A 397 -9.70 38.80 -0.13
N PRO A 398 -8.84 37.77 -0.17
CA PRO A 398 -9.21 36.50 -0.79
C PRO A 398 -10.43 35.90 -0.12
N TYR A 399 -11.39 35.54 -0.96
CA TYR A 399 -12.56 34.80 -0.54
C TYR A 399 -12.17 33.39 -0.08
N VAL A 400 -12.60 33.01 1.12
CA VAL A 400 -12.54 31.62 1.61
C VAL A 400 -13.91 31.00 1.34
N PRO A 401 -14.01 29.96 0.51
CA PRO A 401 -15.30 29.33 0.25
C PRO A 401 -15.89 28.76 1.52
N ASP A 402 -17.20 28.89 1.67
CA ASP A 402 -17.88 28.32 2.83
C ASP A 402 -18.11 26.82 2.66
N PHE A 403 -17.20 26.02 3.23
CA PHE A 403 -17.31 24.56 3.20
C PHE A 403 -18.49 24.03 4.03
N LYS A 404 -19.11 24.85 4.90
CA LYS A 404 -20.33 24.48 5.63
C LYS A 404 -21.52 24.25 4.66
N LEU A 405 -21.50 24.87 3.48
CA LEU A 405 -22.50 24.63 2.43
C LEU A 405 -22.29 23.30 1.69
N ALA A 406 -21.08 22.74 1.75
CA ALA A 406 -20.72 21.49 1.08
C ALA A 406 -20.89 20.25 1.96
N PHE A 407 -20.90 20.40 3.29
CA PHE A 407 -20.88 19.28 4.22
C PHE A 407 -21.73 19.55 5.45
N GLU A 408 -22.53 18.57 5.82
CA GLU A 408 -23.34 18.58 7.04
C GLU A 408 -22.55 18.05 8.25
N HIS A 409 -21.53 17.20 8.03
CA HIS A 409 -20.72 16.61 9.10
C HIS A 409 -19.22 16.67 8.79
N PHE A 410 -18.43 16.96 9.82
CA PHE A 410 -16.97 17.05 9.74
C PHE A 410 -16.34 16.04 10.70
N CYS A 411 -15.37 15.29 10.19
CA CYS A 411 -14.55 14.34 10.94
C CYS A 411 -13.09 14.73 10.73
N ILE A 412 -12.61 15.61 11.59
CA ILE A 412 -11.25 16.13 11.57
C ILE A 412 -10.37 15.33 12.51
N HIS A 413 -9.33 14.70 11.96
CA HIS A 413 -8.41 13.87 12.72
C HIS A 413 -7.98 14.51 14.05
N ALA A 414 -8.31 13.81 15.13
CA ALA A 414 -7.93 14.10 16.51
C ALA A 414 -6.41 13.97 16.79
N GLY A 415 -5.57 14.69 16.04
CA GLY A 415 -4.11 14.65 16.20
C GLY A 415 -3.63 15.26 17.53
N GLY A 416 -4.40 16.22 18.06
CA GLY A 416 -4.17 16.90 19.32
C GLY A 416 -4.96 18.20 19.37
N ARG A 417 -5.14 18.77 20.57
CA ARG A 417 -5.96 19.97 20.77
C ARG A 417 -5.57 21.14 19.86
N ALA A 418 -4.28 21.45 19.78
CA ALA A 418 -3.79 22.58 18.99
C ALA A 418 -4.13 22.47 17.50
N VAL A 419 -4.14 21.24 16.97
CA VAL A 419 -4.52 20.98 15.57
C VAL A 419 -6.01 21.28 15.36
N LEU A 420 -6.87 20.84 16.29
CA LEU A 420 -8.31 21.09 16.22
C LEU A 420 -8.65 22.58 16.36
N ASP A 421 -8.04 23.25 17.35
CA ASP A 421 -8.25 24.70 17.59
C ASP A 421 -7.87 25.53 16.35
N GLU A 422 -6.77 25.17 15.68
CA GLU A 422 -6.32 25.87 14.48
C GLU A 422 -7.21 25.57 13.26
N LEU A 423 -7.73 24.35 13.13
CA LEU A 423 -8.63 23.98 12.04
C LEU A 423 -10.01 24.63 12.16
N GLU A 424 -10.56 24.66 13.38
CA GLU A 424 -11.79 25.37 13.71
C GLU A 424 -11.70 26.83 13.27
N LYS A 425 -10.62 27.51 13.67
CA LYS A 425 -10.37 28.91 13.32
C LYS A 425 -10.20 29.13 11.82
N ASN A 426 -9.46 28.26 11.12
CA ASN A 426 -9.15 28.46 9.70
C ASN A 426 -10.32 28.13 8.76
N LEU A 427 -11.20 27.22 9.16
CA LEU A 427 -12.37 26.81 8.38
C LEU A 427 -13.66 27.48 8.87
N ASP A 428 -13.59 28.31 9.91
CA ASP A 428 -14.73 28.98 10.53
C ASP A 428 -15.84 27.98 10.88
N LEU A 429 -15.44 26.89 11.57
CA LEU A 429 -16.33 25.81 11.96
C LEU A 429 -16.98 26.14 13.31
N THR A 430 -18.25 25.79 13.44
CA THR A 430 -18.98 25.96 14.70
C THR A 430 -18.59 24.87 15.70
N GLU A 431 -18.83 25.12 16.99
CA GLU A 431 -18.60 24.11 18.04
C GLU A 431 -19.32 22.80 17.76
N TYR A 432 -20.56 22.87 17.22
CA TYR A 432 -21.34 21.70 16.81
C TYR A 432 -20.62 20.81 15.79
N LEU A 433 -19.96 21.43 14.79
CA LEU A 433 -19.22 20.69 13.75
C LEU A 433 -17.89 20.14 14.27
N MET A 434 -17.28 20.82 15.25
CA MET A 434 -16.04 20.38 15.89
C MET A 434 -16.25 19.35 17.00
N GLU A 435 -17.46 19.22 17.52
CA GLU A 435 -17.83 18.34 18.62
C GLU A 435 -17.39 16.89 18.41
N PRO A 436 -17.61 16.23 17.24
CA PRO A 436 -17.19 14.84 17.05
C PRO A 436 -15.68 14.64 17.23
N SER A 437 -14.87 15.56 16.68
CA SER A 437 -13.40 15.54 16.79
C SER A 437 -12.92 15.85 18.21
N ARG A 438 -13.53 16.85 18.88
CA ARG A 438 -13.17 17.23 20.25
C ARG A 438 -13.54 16.14 21.26
N MET A 439 -14.74 15.55 21.14
CA MET A 439 -15.18 14.47 22.02
C MET A 439 -14.37 13.20 21.77
N THR A 440 -14.05 12.87 20.52
CA THR A 440 -13.17 11.73 20.21
C THR A 440 -11.80 11.89 20.86
N LEU A 441 -11.17 13.06 20.70
CA LEU A 441 -9.91 13.37 21.38
C LEU A 441 -10.07 13.25 22.90
N TYR A 442 -11.16 13.78 23.45
CA TYR A 442 -11.43 13.73 24.89
C TYR A 442 -11.55 12.29 25.41
N ARG A 443 -12.34 11.45 24.74
CA ARG A 443 -12.73 10.12 25.25
C ARG A 443 -11.72 9.03 24.92
N PHE A 444 -11.16 9.05 23.71
CA PHE A 444 -10.30 7.99 23.18
C PHE A 444 -8.86 8.45 22.98
N GLY A 445 -8.59 9.76 22.89
CA GLY A 445 -7.27 10.30 22.56
C GLY A 445 -6.91 10.13 21.09
N ASN A 446 -5.63 10.32 20.75
CA ASN A 446 -5.16 10.17 19.37
C ASN A 446 -4.89 8.69 19.06
N THR A 447 -5.84 8.04 18.40
CA THR A 447 -5.75 6.64 17.94
C THR A 447 -5.12 6.50 16.54
N SER A 448 -4.25 7.44 16.17
CA SER A 448 -3.52 7.50 14.90
C SER A 448 -4.48 7.44 13.69
N SER A 449 -4.23 6.53 12.74
CA SER A 449 -4.99 6.39 11.49
C SER A 449 -6.44 5.96 11.66
N SER A 450 -6.84 5.54 12.86
CA SER A 450 -8.21 5.12 13.16
C SER A 450 -9.12 6.26 13.66
N SER A 451 -8.58 7.40 14.09
CA SER A 451 -9.36 8.43 14.83
C SER A 451 -10.57 8.98 14.06
N VAL A 452 -10.43 9.22 12.76
CA VAL A 452 -11.53 9.75 11.92
C VAL A 452 -12.76 8.83 11.84
N TRP A 453 -12.61 7.56 12.22
CA TRP A 453 -13.71 6.60 12.31
C TRP A 453 -14.44 6.67 13.64
N TYR A 454 -13.73 6.96 14.75
CA TYR A 454 -14.38 7.21 16.04
C TYR A 454 -15.22 8.49 15.99
N GLU A 455 -14.77 9.49 15.24
CA GLU A 455 -15.50 10.75 14.98
C GLU A 455 -16.78 10.52 14.18
N LEU A 456 -16.73 9.64 13.16
CA LEU A 456 -17.92 9.24 12.42
C LEU A 456 -18.88 8.43 13.30
N ALA A 457 -18.37 7.49 14.10
CA ALA A 457 -19.16 6.72 15.06
C ALA A 457 -19.86 7.62 16.09
N TYR A 458 -19.21 8.70 16.53
CA TYR A 458 -19.83 9.68 17.43
C TYR A 458 -21.05 10.34 16.77
N SER A 459 -20.89 10.76 15.51
CA SER A 459 -21.96 11.40 14.74
C SER A 459 -23.14 10.44 14.47
N GLU A 460 -22.84 9.16 14.23
CA GLU A 460 -23.84 8.08 14.16
C GLU A 460 -24.56 7.89 15.50
N ALA A 461 -23.82 7.82 16.61
CA ALA A 461 -24.37 7.58 17.95
C ALA A 461 -25.30 8.73 18.40
N LYS A 462 -24.97 9.98 18.04
CA LYS A 462 -25.85 11.14 18.28
C LYS A 462 -27.10 11.18 17.39
N GLY A 463 -27.24 10.27 16.43
CA GLY A 463 -28.35 10.27 15.48
C GLY A 463 -28.35 11.48 14.55
N ARG A 464 -27.19 12.13 14.37
CA ARG A 464 -27.06 13.35 13.57
C ARG A 464 -27.08 13.05 12.06
N VAL A 465 -26.64 11.86 11.67
CA VAL A 465 -26.47 11.47 10.27
C VAL A 465 -27.80 11.08 9.63
N LYS A 466 -28.31 11.93 8.74
CA LYS A 466 -29.53 11.71 7.97
C LYS A 466 -29.20 11.20 6.57
N ARG A 467 -30.20 10.61 5.91
CA ARG A 467 -30.07 10.16 4.52
C ARG A 467 -29.79 11.36 3.60
N GLY A 468 -28.75 11.24 2.79
CA GLY A 468 -28.35 12.27 1.84
C GLY A 468 -27.22 13.18 2.31
N ASP A 469 -27.00 13.25 3.63
CA ASP A 469 -25.94 14.06 4.25
C ASP A 469 -24.55 13.72 3.69
N ARG A 470 -23.71 14.74 3.59
CA ARG A 470 -22.34 14.69 3.13
C ARG A 470 -21.41 14.85 4.33
N ILE A 471 -20.48 13.91 4.45
CA ILE A 471 -19.52 13.85 5.54
C ILE A 471 -18.12 14.04 4.97
N TRP A 472 -17.35 14.94 5.57
CA TRP A 472 -15.96 15.17 5.22
C TRP A 472 -15.03 14.62 6.31
N GLN A 473 -14.25 13.59 5.97
CA GLN A 473 -13.13 13.12 6.78
C GLN A 473 -11.83 13.75 6.29
N ILE A 474 -11.00 14.26 7.22
CA ILE A 474 -9.67 14.80 6.92
C ILE A 474 -8.61 14.26 7.88
N GLY A 475 -7.46 13.84 7.33
CA GLY A 475 -6.35 13.29 8.10
C GLY A 475 -4.99 13.83 7.68
N PHE A 476 -4.10 13.96 8.66
CA PHE A 476 -2.72 14.45 8.50
C PHE A 476 -1.71 13.34 8.81
N GLY A 477 -0.57 13.32 8.12
CA GLY A 477 0.45 12.30 8.34
C GLY A 477 1.84 12.76 7.96
N SER A 478 2.85 12.00 8.39
CA SER A 478 4.25 12.24 8.06
C SER A 478 4.48 12.24 6.55
N GLY A 479 5.47 12.99 6.09
CA GLY A 479 5.71 13.18 4.66
C GLY A 479 5.99 14.62 4.29
N PHE A 480 5.23 15.64 4.64
CA PHE A 480 3.90 15.69 5.27
C PHE A 480 2.75 15.46 4.27
N LYS A 481 1.65 14.86 4.73
CA LYS A 481 0.48 14.50 3.89
C LYS A 481 -0.81 15.05 4.50
N CYS A 482 -1.75 15.45 3.65
CA CYS A 482 -3.12 15.79 4.03
C CYS A 482 -4.09 15.11 3.06
N ASN A 483 -4.98 14.27 3.58
CA ASN A 483 -5.90 13.48 2.77
C ASN A 483 -7.34 13.74 3.23
N SER A 484 -8.26 13.77 2.27
CA SER A 484 -9.69 14.03 2.51
C SER A 484 -10.53 12.96 1.84
N ALA A 485 -11.54 12.44 2.54
CA ALA A 485 -12.56 11.56 1.98
C ALA A 485 -13.94 12.18 2.19
N VAL A 486 -14.77 12.11 1.14
CA VAL A 486 -16.15 12.62 1.16
C VAL A 486 -17.11 11.47 0.99
N TRP A 487 -17.97 11.31 1.99
CA TRP A 487 -19.01 10.29 2.03
C TRP A 487 -20.37 10.93 1.82
N ARG A 488 -21.28 10.19 1.17
CA ARG A 488 -22.69 10.51 1.14
C ARG A 488 -23.48 9.43 1.86
N SER A 489 -24.26 9.81 2.86
CA SER A 489 -25.13 8.93 3.60
C SER A 489 -26.24 8.38 2.69
N LEU A 490 -26.40 7.06 2.66
CA LEU A 490 -27.42 6.37 1.86
C LEU A 490 -28.72 6.14 2.64
N ARG A 491 -28.67 6.23 3.98
CA ARG A 491 -29.80 6.02 4.90
C ARG A 491 -29.61 6.84 6.17
N SER A 492 -30.70 7.22 6.81
CA SER A 492 -30.63 7.84 8.14
C SER A 492 -30.19 6.78 9.15
N ILE A 493 -29.21 7.12 9.97
CA ILE A 493 -28.66 6.21 10.97
C ILE A 493 -29.51 6.31 12.23
N ASN A 494 -30.07 5.19 12.70
CA ASN A 494 -30.87 5.15 13.93
C ASN A 494 -30.00 4.65 15.08
N PRO A 495 -29.66 5.51 16.06
CA PRO A 495 -28.82 5.12 17.20
C PRO A 495 -29.32 3.86 17.90
N ALA A 496 -30.63 3.68 18.08
CA ALA A 496 -31.18 2.53 18.79
C ALA A 496 -30.90 1.17 18.13
N LYS A 497 -30.48 1.15 16.85
CA LYS A 497 -30.13 -0.06 16.10
C LYS A 497 -28.63 -0.18 15.84
N GLU A 498 -27.85 0.83 16.22
CA GLU A 498 -26.41 0.86 15.98
C GLU A 498 -25.66 0.27 17.17
N LYS A 499 -24.57 -0.41 16.86
CA LYS A 499 -23.56 -0.83 17.83
C LYS A 499 -22.28 -0.11 17.45
N ASN A 500 -21.70 0.69 18.33
CA ASN A 500 -20.43 1.39 18.08
C ASN A 500 -19.80 1.75 19.45
N PRO A 501 -18.55 2.24 19.52
CA PRO A 501 -17.86 2.41 20.79
C PRO A 501 -18.48 3.46 21.73
N TRP A 502 -19.41 4.28 21.24
CA TRP A 502 -20.05 5.35 21.99
C TRP A 502 -21.41 4.98 22.57
N MET A 503 -22.09 3.95 22.05
CA MET A 503 -23.52 3.73 22.29
C MET A 503 -23.93 3.60 23.76
N GLU A 504 -23.03 3.10 24.61
CA GLU A 504 -23.29 2.91 26.05
C GLU A 504 -23.16 4.21 26.86
N GLU A 505 -22.47 5.22 26.35
CA GLU A 505 -22.07 6.42 27.10
C GLU A 505 -22.32 7.72 26.32
N ILE A 506 -22.99 7.66 25.17
CA ILE A 506 -23.14 8.82 24.27
C ILE A 506 -23.95 9.96 24.90
N ASP A 507 -24.86 9.64 25.81
CA ASP A 507 -25.71 10.62 26.51
C ASP A 507 -24.92 11.46 27.53
N GLU A 508 -23.73 11.01 27.93
CA GLU A 508 -22.82 11.78 28.80
C GLU A 508 -22.04 12.87 28.03
N PHE A 509 -22.17 12.93 26.71
CA PHE A 509 -21.48 13.90 25.85
C PHE A 509 -22.46 14.87 25.18
N PRO A 510 -22.04 16.06 24.75
CA PRO A 510 -20.70 16.64 24.91
C PRO A 510 -20.44 17.08 26.35
N VAL A 511 -19.16 17.11 26.71
CA VAL A 511 -18.69 17.68 27.98
C VAL A 511 -17.84 18.91 27.70
N GLU A 512 -17.79 19.84 28.66
CA GLU A 512 -16.87 20.97 28.56
C GLU A 512 -15.42 20.48 28.71
N VAL A 513 -14.58 20.75 27.70
CA VAL A 513 -13.19 20.30 27.69
C VAL A 513 -12.29 21.35 28.34
N PRO A 514 -11.75 21.10 29.56
CA PRO A 514 -10.95 22.09 30.27
C PRO A 514 -9.72 22.50 29.46
N LYS A 515 -9.36 23.80 29.47
CA LYS A 515 -8.16 24.34 28.80
C LYS A 515 -6.86 23.77 29.34
N LYS A 516 -6.82 23.54 30.65
CA LYS A 516 -5.73 22.92 31.39
C LYS A 516 -6.36 22.13 32.54
N ARG A 517 -5.91 20.91 32.77
CA ARG A 517 -6.26 20.16 34.00
C ARG A 517 -5.27 20.48 35.11
N ILE A 518 -5.76 20.61 36.34
CA ILE A 518 -4.92 20.65 37.55
C ILE A 518 -4.85 19.22 38.08
N LEU A 519 -3.67 18.62 38.08
CA LEU A 519 -3.44 17.25 38.56
C LEU A 519 -2.92 17.29 40.00
N ASN A 520 -3.67 16.71 40.94
CA ASN A 520 -3.23 16.50 42.32
C ASN A 520 -2.42 15.21 42.39
N CYS A 521 -1.16 15.25 41.96
CA CYS A 521 -0.22 14.16 42.26
C CYS A 521 0.36 14.41 43.67
N PRO A 522 0.38 13.41 44.58
CA PRO A 522 1.22 13.48 45.77
C PRO A 522 2.66 13.78 45.34
N ALA A 523 3.44 14.49 46.17
CA ALA A 523 4.85 14.72 45.91
C ALA A 523 5.53 13.38 45.61
N LEU A 524 6.04 13.22 44.38
CA LEU A 524 6.72 12.01 43.93
C LEU A 524 7.98 11.84 44.77
N HIS A 525 7.90 11.03 45.81
CA HIS A 525 9.07 10.56 46.53
C HIS A 525 9.77 9.57 45.62
N ILE A 526 10.81 10.02 44.93
CA ILE A 526 11.68 9.16 44.14
C ILE A 526 12.42 8.27 45.14
N PRO A 527 12.27 6.94 45.10
CA PRO A 527 13.09 6.07 45.92
C PRO A 527 14.55 6.21 45.46
N ASP A 528 15.46 6.34 46.42
CA ASP A 528 16.90 6.42 46.19
C ASP A 528 17.39 5.25 45.29
N PRO A 529 18.30 5.43 44.32
CA PRO A 529 18.69 4.39 43.35
C PRO A 529 19.49 3.21 43.94
N LYS A 530 19.53 3.06 45.27
CA LYS A 530 20.31 2.04 45.98
C LYS A 530 19.43 1.08 46.78
N MET A 531 18.38 0.52 46.18
CA MET A 531 17.76 -0.73 46.67
C MET A 531 17.06 -1.44 45.51
N ALA A 532 17.86 -2.05 44.63
CA ALA A 532 17.38 -3.00 43.62
C ALA A 532 18.36 -4.17 43.49
N ASP A 533 18.83 -4.68 44.63
CA ASP A 533 19.51 -5.97 44.76
C ASP A 533 19.02 -6.59 46.07
N ASP A 534 17.86 -7.23 46.02
CA ASP A 534 17.49 -8.37 46.87
C ASP A 534 16.02 -8.74 46.62
N LYS A 535 15.82 -9.52 45.55
CA LYS A 535 14.70 -10.45 45.39
C LYS A 535 14.97 -11.36 44.18
N LYS A 536 16.11 -12.06 44.25
CA LYS A 536 16.38 -13.29 43.50
C LYS A 536 16.50 -14.43 44.50
N GLN A 537 15.37 -14.92 44.98
CA GLN A 537 15.22 -16.29 45.49
C GLN A 537 13.75 -16.54 45.80
N ASN A 538 13.30 -17.76 45.51
CA ASN A 538 11.95 -18.31 45.67
C ASN A 538 10.94 -18.02 44.56
N LEU A 539 11.14 -18.70 43.43
CA LEU A 539 10.07 -19.27 42.62
C LEU A 539 10.58 -20.55 41.93
N GLU A 540 11.05 -21.50 42.75
CA GLU A 540 11.10 -22.90 42.35
C GLU A 540 9.80 -23.57 42.80
N ASN A 541 9.30 -24.48 41.95
CA ASN A 541 8.10 -25.33 42.07
C ASN A 541 6.86 -24.86 41.30
N LYS A 542 6.82 -25.23 40.02
CA LYS A 542 5.62 -25.74 39.32
C LYS A 542 6.03 -26.66 38.14
N PRO A 543 5.14 -27.58 37.72
CA PRO A 543 5.52 -28.94 37.33
C PRO A 543 6.07 -29.07 35.90
N GLU A 544 6.87 -30.11 35.74
CA GLU A 544 7.45 -30.59 34.48
C GLU A 544 6.39 -30.73 33.37
N LEU A 545 6.55 -29.94 32.32
CA LEU A 545 5.97 -30.23 31.02
C LEU A 545 6.75 -31.40 30.40
N ARG A 546 6.08 -32.53 30.23
CA ARG A 546 6.57 -33.73 29.54
C ARG A 546 7.27 -33.36 28.24
N GLN A 547 8.55 -33.70 28.16
CA GLN A 547 9.32 -33.69 26.91
C GLN A 547 8.66 -34.65 25.92
N ALA A 548 8.25 -34.13 24.76
CA ALA A 548 7.92 -34.96 23.61
C ALA A 548 9.21 -35.63 23.11
N PRO A 549 9.17 -36.91 22.68
CA PRO A 549 10.36 -37.63 22.27
C PRO A 549 11.01 -36.98 21.02
N PRO A 550 12.34 -37.13 20.84
CA PRO A 550 13.06 -36.50 19.76
C PRO A 550 12.52 -37.00 18.41
N PRO A 551 12.24 -36.11 17.43
CA PRO A 551 11.87 -36.56 16.11
C PRO A 551 13.09 -37.22 15.46
N GLU A 552 12.90 -38.44 14.97
CA GLU A 552 13.86 -39.16 14.15
C GLU A 552 14.40 -38.26 13.02
N LYS A 553 15.71 -38.34 12.79
CA LYS A 553 16.43 -37.65 11.71
C LYS A 553 15.94 -38.13 10.34
N LYS A 554 14.82 -37.61 9.85
CA LYS A 554 14.44 -37.69 8.44
C LYS A 554 15.01 -36.48 7.70
N LYS A 555 15.90 -36.74 6.72
CA LYS A 555 16.30 -35.75 5.72
C LYS A 555 15.04 -35.22 5.05
N SER A 556 14.73 -33.94 5.24
CA SER A 556 13.50 -33.32 4.75
C SER A 556 13.61 -33.02 3.25
N THR A 557 13.18 -33.96 2.43
CA THR A 557 12.93 -33.74 1.00
C THR A 557 11.52 -33.19 0.78
N LEU A 558 11.36 -32.32 -0.22
CA LEU A 558 10.08 -31.76 -0.63
C LEU A 558 9.09 -32.88 -0.99
N PRO A 559 7.80 -32.81 -0.58
CA PRO A 559 6.84 -33.88 -0.87
C PRO A 559 6.64 -34.04 -2.37
N ASN A 560 6.57 -35.29 -2.84
CA ASN A 560 6.37 -35.63 -4.25
C ASN A 560 4.98 -35.13 -4.71
N PHE A 561 4.98 -33.97 -5.36
CA PHE A 561 3.86 -33.08 -5.68
C PHE A 561 2.74 -33.71 -6.52
N LEU A 562 3.03 -34.84 -7.15
CA LEU A 562 2.16 -35.55 -8.07
C LEU A 562 0.84 -36.03 -7.41
N LEU A 563 0.82 -36.40 -6.13
CA LEU A 563 -0.27 -37.25 -5.61
C LEU A 563 -1.57 -36.57 -5.12
N SER A 564 -1.66 -35.24 -5.03
CA SER A 564 -2.89 -34.60 -4.49
C SER A 564 -3.25 -33.27 -5.14
N VAL A 565 -4.17 -33.29 -6.11
CA VAL A 565 -4.88 -32.09 -6.58
C VAL A 565 -6.24 -32.06 -5.89
N LYS A 566 -6.77 -30.92 -5.43
CA LYS A 566 -8.13 -30.81 -4.83
C LYS A 566 -9.20 -30.56 -5.92
N LEU A 567 -10.46 -30.95 -5.70
CA LEU A 567 -11.55 -30.85 -6.71
C LEU A 567 -11.87 -29.41 -7.16
N LYS A 568 -11.48 -28.41 -6.36
CA LYS A 568 -11.70 -26.98 -6.62
C LYS A 568 -11.11 -26.50 -7.97
N TYR A 569 -10.08 -27.15 -8.47
CA TYR A 569 -9.38 -26.76 -9.71
C TYR A 569 -10.10 -27.22 -10.99
N VAL A 570 -10.99 -28.23 -10.90
CA VAL A 570 -11.85 -28.68 -12.03
C VAL A 570 -12.85 -27.57 -12.42
N LYS A 571 -13.40 -26.85 -11.43
CA LYS A 571 -14.34 -25.74 -11.67
C LYS A 571 -13.69 -24.59 -12.44
N LEU A 572 -12.39 -24.35 -12.28
CA LEU A 572 -11.68 -23.28 -12.98
C LEU A 572 -11.46 -23.65 -14.46
N GLY A 573 -11.06 -24.90 -14.73
CA GLY A 573 -10.98 -25.43 -16.09
C GLY A 573 -12.33 -25.42 -16.80
N TYR A 574 -13.39 -25.85 -16.12
CA TYR A 574 -14.77 -25.80 -16.63
C TYR A 574 -15.23 -24.37 -16.92
N HIS A 575 -14.97 -23.41 -16.03
CA HIS A 575 -15.33 -22.01 -16.24
C HIS A 575 -14.55 -21.40 -17.42
N TYR A 576 -13.29 -21.78 -17.62
CA TYR A 576 -12.50 -21.35 -18.78
C TYR A 576 -13.05 -21.92 -20.09
N LEU A 577 -13.40 -23.21 -20.10
CA LEU A 577 -14.04 -23.89 -21.24
C LEU A 577 -15.39 -23.26 -21.60
N VAL A 578 -16.22 -22.94 -20.59
CA VAL A 578 -17.49 -22.21 -20.76
C VAL A 578 -17.25 -20.77 -21.21
N SER A 579 -16.23 -20.07 -20.69
CA SER A 579 -15.91 -18.70 -21.12
C SER A 579 -15.44 -18.62 -22.58
N ASN A 580 -14.85 -19.71 -23.08
CA ASN A 580 -14.44 -19.85 -24.48
C ASN A 580 -15.45 -20.62 -25.34
N ALA A 581 -16.56 -21.10 -24.77
CA ALA A 581 -17.61 -21.81 -25.51
C ALA A 581 -18.22 -20.93 -26.61
N LEU A 582 -18.29 -19.62 -26.39
CA LEU A 582 -18.65 -18.65 -27.42
C LEU A 582 -17.71 -18.72 -28.62
N TYR A 583 -16.39 -18.80 -28.42
CA TYR A 583 -15.43 -18.97 -29.54
C TYR A 583 -15.57 -20.34 -30.20
N LEU A 584 -15.83 -21.41 -29.43
CA LEU A 584 -16.05 -22.76 -29.95
C LEU A 584 -17.33 -22.88 -30.79
N ILE A 585 -18.33 -22.00 -30.58
CA ILE A 585 -19.55 -21.92 -31.38
C ILE A 585 -19.38 -20.92 -32.54
N LEU A 586 -18.77 -19.76 -32.30
CA LEU A 586 -18.58 -18.69 -33.30
C LEU A 586 -17.60 -19.07 -34.40
N LEU A 587 -16.52 -19.80 -34.12
CA LEU A 587 -15.53 -20.19 -35.14
C LEU A 587 -16.10 -21.14 -36.21
N PRO A 588 -16.83 -22.21 -35.86
CA PRO A 588 -17.55 -23.02 -36.84
C PRO A 588 -18.59 -22.22 -37.61
N LEU A 589 -19.30 -21.31 -36.95
CA LEU A 589 -20.33 -20.47 -37.57
C LEU A 589 -19.72 -19.48 -38.57
N LEU A 590 -18.58 -18.87 -38.23
CA LEU A 590 -17.80 -18.03 -39.12
C LEU A 590 -17.20 -18.84 -40.29
N GLY A 591 -16.75 -20.07 -40.01
CA GLY A 591 -16.31 -21.03 -41.02
C GLY A 591 -17.42 -21.41 -41.99
N MET A 592 -18.63 -21.68 -41.49
CA MET A 592 -19.83 -21.95 -42.29
C MET A 592 -20.22 -20.74 -43.15
N ILE A 593 -20.17 -19.53 -42.58
CA ILE A 593 -20.42 -18.28 -43.32
C ILE A 593 -19.36 -18.08 -44.42
N LEU A 594 -18.08 -18.32 -44.13
CA LEU A 594 -16.98 -18.21 -45.10
C LEU A 594 -17.09 -19.26 -46.21
N THR A 595 -17.46 -20.50 -45.89
CA THR A 595 -17.69 -21.54 -46.92
C THR A 595 -18.92 -21.21 -47.76
N HIS A 596 -19.96 -20.63 -47.17
CA HIS A 596 -21.13 -20.19 -47.91
C HIS A 596 -20.81 -19.00 -48.83
N LEU A 597 -20.01 -18.04 -48.35
CA LEU A 597 -19.49 -16.92 -49.14
C LEU A 597 -18.57 -17.38 -50.28
N SER A 598 -17.80 -18.46 -50.09
CA SER A 598 -16.94 -19.01 -51.16
C SER A 598 -17.70 -19.78 -52.24
N THR A 599 -18.97 -20.12 -52.01
CA THR A 599 -19.82 -20.82 -52.98
C THR A 599 -20.74 -19.90 -53.80
N LEU A 600 -20.67 -18.59 -53.56
CA LEU A 600 -21.52 -17.60 -54.22
C LEU A 600 -20.87 -17.03 -55.48
N ASP A 601 -21.66 -16.92 -56.54
CA ASP A 601 -21.26 -16.39 -57.85
C ASP A 601 -21.20 -14.84 -57.82
N VAL A 602 -20.01 -14.27 -57.99
CA VAL A 602 -19.67 -12.89 -57.57
C VAL A 602 -20.50 -11.82 -58.31
N GLU A 603 -20.86 -12.02 -59.58
CA GLU A 603 -21.59 -11.03 -60.37
C GLU A 603 -23.09 -10.98 -60.05
N ARG A 604 -23.75 -12.14 -59.89
CA ARG A 604 -25.17 -12.21 -59.50
C ARG A 604 -25.40 -11.74 -58.06
N THR A 605 -24.47 -12.09 -57.17
CA THR A 605 -24.56 -11.79 -55.74
C THR A 605 -24.39 -10.30 -55.46
N LEU A 606 -23.56 -9.56 -56.20
CA LEU A 606 -23.41 -8.10 -56.00
C LEU A 606 -24.67 -7.33 -56.41
N LEU A 607 -25.36 -7.75 -57.48
CA LEU A 607 -26.60 -7.13 -57.95
C LEU A 607 -27.79 -7.45 -57.01
N GLU A 608 -27.89 -8.69 -56.53
CA GLU A 608 -28.87 -9.11 -55.53
C GLU A 608 -28.60 -8.46 -54.16
N LEU A 609 -27.35 -8.40 -53.71
CA LEU A 609 -26.96 -7.72 -52.47
C LEU A 609 -27.24 -6.21 -52.57
N TRP A 610 -27.00 -5.58 -53.72
CA TRP A 610 -27.35 -4.18 -53.97
C TRP A 610 -28.86 -3.93 -53.91
N ASN A 611 -29.67 -4.79 -54.53
CA ASN A 611 -31.13 -4.73 -54.46
C ASN A 611 -31.66 -5.06 -53.05
N HIS A 612 -30.99 -5.95 -52.30
CA HIS A 612 -31.36 -6.32 -50.94
C HIS A 612 -30.94 -5.25 -49.91
N LEU A 613 -29.78 -4.59 -50.12
CA LEU A 613 -29.32 -3.42 -49.38
C LEU A 613 -30.21 -2.20 -49.63
N GLY A 614 -30.70 -2.03 -50.87
CA GLY A 614 -31.68 -1.01 -51.23
C GLY A 614 -33.07 -1.23 -50.62
N SER A 615 -33.50 -2.48 -50.44
CA SER A 615 -34.82 -2.84 -49.87
C SER A 615 -34.83 -3.02 -48.35
N ASN A 616 -33.69 -3.27 -47.71
CA ASN A 616 -33.56 -3.48 -46.26
C ASN A 616 -32.49 -2.60 -45.61
N LEU A 617 -32.34 -1.36 -46.09
CA LEU A 617 -31.39 -0.36 -45.58
C LEU A 617 -31.42 -0.23 -44.04
N ILE A 618 -32.61 -0.34 -43.44
CA ILE A 618 -32.82 -0.29 -41.99
C ILE A 618 -32.15 -1.46 -41.25
N ILE A 619 -32.30 -2.68 -41.76
CA ILE A 619 -31.71 -3.88 -41.15
C ILE A 619 -30.18 -3.82 -41.24
N THR A 620 -29.66 -3.34 -42.37
CA THR A 620 -28.21 -3.16 -42.56
C THR A 620 -27.65 -2.10 -41.61
N ILE A 621 -28.33 -0.95 -41.46
CA ILE A 621 -27.93 0.11 -40.53
C ILE A 621 -27.98 -0.39 -39.08
N LEU A 622 -29.04 -1.10 -38.70
CA LEU A 622 -29.17 -1.71 -37.36
C LEU A 622 -28.09 -2.78 -37.12
N GLY A 623 -27.76 -3.58 -38.13
CA GLY A 623 -26.70 -4.58 -38.06
C GLY A 623 -25.32 -3.94 -37.88
N LEU A 624 -25.02 -2.89 -38.66
CA LEU A 624 -23.78 -2.14 -38.55
C LEU A 624 -23.65 -1.40 -37.22
N ALA A 625 -24.71 -0.73 -36.76
CA ALA A 625 -24.75 -0.09 -35.45
C ALA A 625 -24.54 -1.11 -34.32
N SER A 626 -25.17 -2.28 -34.42
CA SER A 626 -25.00 -3.38 -33.46
C SER A 626 -23.58 -3.94 -33.48
N ALA A 627 -22.98 -4.09 -34.66
CA ALA A 627 -21.59 -4.53 -34.80
C ALA A 627 -20.61 -3.50 -34.21
N VAL A 628 -20.78 -2.21 -34.54
CA VAL A 628 -19.99 -1.11 -33.96
C VAL A 628 -20.17 -1.05 -32.45
N PHE A 629 -21.37 -1.28 -31.94
CA PHE A 629 -21.65 -1.37 -30.50
C PHE A 629 -20.89 -2.52 -29.85
N VAL A 630 -21.01 -3.75 -30.39
CA VAL A 630 -20.32 -4.93 -29.85
C VAL A 630 -18.80 -4.74 -29.90
N LEU A 631 -18.27 -4.22 -31.01
CA LEU A 631 -16.86 -3.91 -31.16
C LEU A 631 -16.40 -2.84 -30.16
N THR A 632 -17.16 -1.75 -30.01
CA THR A 632 -16.84 -0.67 -29.05
C THR A 632 -16.88 -1.20 -27.62
N ALA A 633 -17.91 -1.95 -27.25
CA ALA A 633 -18.03 -2.57 -25.93
C ALA A 633 -16.90 -3.58 -25.67
N PHE A 634 -16.51 -4.35 -26.69
CA PHE A 634 -15.38 -5.26 -26.63
C PHE A 634 -14.04 -4.54 -26.42
N PHE A 635 -13.76 -3.47 -27.17
CA PHE A 635 -12.53 -2.70 -27.01
C PHE A 635 -12.48 -1.94 -25.69
N MET A 636 -13.61 -1.36 -25.24
CA MET A 636 -13.69 -0.64 -23.97
C MET A 636 -13.64 -1.57 -22.74
N SER A 637 -14.08 -2.82 -22.86
CA SER A 637 -14.04 -3.79 -21.77
C SER A 637 -12.65 -4.43 -21.59
N ARG A 638 -11.74 -4.28 -22.55
CA ARG A 638 -10.37 -4.80 -22.44
C ARG A 638 -9.53 -3.97 -21.47
N PRO A 639 -8.76 -4.63 -20.58
CA PRO A 639 -7.83 -3.93 -19.72
C PRO A 639 -6.76 -3.24 -20.57
N ARG A 640 -6.30 -2.08 -20.11
CA ARG A 640 -5.20 -1.35 -20.74
C ARG A 640 -3.93 -2.19 -20.62
N LYS A 641 -3.14 -2.20 -21.68
CA LYS A 641 -1.82 -2.83 -21.65
C LYS A 641 -0.91 -2.06 -20.71
N VAL A 642 -0.14 -2.79 -19.91
CA VAL A 642 0.90 -2.25 -19.05
C VAL A 642 2.25 -2.64 -19.66
N PHE A 643 3.08 -1.63 -19.89
CA PHE A 643 4.39 -1.79 -20.47
C PHE A 643 5.46 -1.52 -19.41
N LEU A 644 6.49 -2.36 -19.40
CA LEU A 644 7.73 -2.10 -18.69
C LEU A 644 8.61 -1.25 -19.61
N VAL A 645 8.71 0.04 -19.31
CA VAL A 645 9.54 0.99 -20.07
C VAL A 645 10.99 0.58 -19.93
N ASP A 646 11.47 0.53 -18.68
CA ASP A 646 12.79 0.06 -18.32
C ASP A 646 12.85 -0.26 -16.82
N PHE A 647 13.95 -0.86 -16.38
CA PHE A 647 14.29 -1.06 -14.98
C PHE A 647 15.79 -0.84 -14.76
N ALA A 648 16.18 -0.63 -13.50
CA ALA A 648 17.57 -0.54 -13.09
C ALA A 648 17.76 -1.26 -11.76
N CYS A 649 18.88 -1.93 -11.61
CA CYS A 649 19.29 -2.59 -10.39
C CYS A 649 20.52 -1.85 -9.85
N TYR A 650 20.54 -1.61 -8.55
CA TYR A 650 21.67 -0.96 -7.89
C TYR A 650 22.91 -1.88 -7.95
N LYS A 651 24.01 -1.42 -8.54
CA LYS A 651 25.33 -2.07 -8.42
C LYS A 651 26.04 -1.44 -7.22
N PRO A 652 26.25 -2.16 -6.10
CA PRO A 652 26.92 -1.58 -4.94
C PRO A 652 28.39 -1.23 -5.25
N ASP A 653 28.92 -0.26 -4.51
CA ASP A 653 30.30 0.20 -4.68
C ASP A 653 31.31 -0.95 -4.45
N PRO A 654 32.42 -1.04 -5.20
CA PRO A 654 33.46 -2.04 -4.97
C PRO A 654 33.99 -2.08 -3.52
N SER A 655 33.96 -0.97 -2.79
CA SER A 655 34.35 -0.89 -1.37
C SER A 655 33.45 -1.75 -0.46
N GLN A 656 32.23 -2.07 -0.92
CA GLN A 656 31.26 -2.91 -0.22
C GLN A 656 31.47 -4.40 -0.46
N LYS A 657 32.42 -4.79 -1.33
CA LYS A 657 32.74 -6.20 -1.57
C LYS A 657 33.26 -6.85 -0.28
N SER A 658 32.70 -8.01 0.03
CA SER A 658 33.06 -8.84 1.17
C SER A 658 33.09 -10.31 0.80
N SER A 659 34.17 -11.00 1.16
CA SER A 659 34.24 -12.46 1.16
C SER A 659 33.55 -13.03 2.40
N SER A 660 33.17 -14.31 2.35
CA SER A 660 32.66 -15.03 3.50
C SER A 660 33.66 -15.01 4.67
N GLU A 661 34.96 -15.14 4.38
CA GLU A 661 36.03 -15.06 5.38
C GLU A 661 36.12 -13.68 6.04
N LYS A 662 36.05 -12.61 5.25
CA LYS A 662 36.05 -11.24 5.77
C LYS A 662 34.83 -10.99 6.65
N SER A 663 33.65 -11.44 6.22
CA SER A 663 32.41 -11.32 7.00
C SER A 663 32.49 -12.10 8.32
N LEU A 664 33.04 -13.31 8.32
CA LEU A 664 33.26 -14.10 9.54
C LEU A 664 34.29 -13.45 10.46
N LYS A 665 35.39 -12.91 9.91
CA LYS A 665 36.40 -12.19 10.70
C LYS A 665 35.81 -10.95 11.38
N LEU A 666 35.02 -10.16 10.65
CA LEU A 666 34.33 -9.01 11.24
C LEU A 666 33.33 -9.45 12.31
N ALA A 667 32.56 -10.51 12.06
CA ALA A 667 31.63 -11.08 13.03
C ALA A 667 32.36 -11.56 14.30
N SER A 668 33.51 -12.25 14.19
CA SER A 668 34.28 -12.69 15.37
C SER A 668 34.84 -11.50 16.17
N MET A 669 35.26 -10.44 15.49
CA MET A 669 35.77 -9.23 16.14
C MET A 669 34.70 -8.48 16.98
N THR A 670 33.41 -8.73 16.74
CA THR A 670 32.34 -8.15 17.57
C THR A 670 32.30 -8.72 18.99
N GLY A 671 32.81 -9.93 19.22
CA GLY A 671 32.69 -10.65 20.49
C GLY A 671 31.26 -11.09 20.85
N ILE A 672 30.27 -10.88 19.96
CA ILE A 672 28.85 -11.18 20.21
C ILE A 672 28.54 -12.67 20.04
N PHE A 673 29.17 -13.31 19.05
CA PHE A 673 28.86 -14.68 18.65
C PHE A 673 29.76 -15.69 19.34
N SER A 674 29.17 -16.75 19.88
CA SER A 674 29.90 -17.90 20.43
C SER A 674 30.66 -18.65 19.33
N GLU A 675 31.66 -19.44 19.71
CA GLU A 675 32.41 -20.27 18.75
C GLU A 675 31.48 -21.22 17.97
N GLU A 676 30.48 -21.79 18.64
CA GLU A 676 29.48 -22.65 17.99
C GLU A 676 28.65 -21.89 16.94
N SER A 677 28.26 -20.64 17.24
CA SER A 677 27.54 -19.78 16.31
C SER A 677 28.41 -19.34 15.14
N MET A 678 29.70 -19.06 15.38
CA MET A 678 30.67 -18.74 14.33
C MET A 678 30.88 -19.92 13.38
N GLU A 679 31.05 -21.11 13.94
CA GLU A 679 31.18 -22.35 13.18
C GLU A 679 29.89 -22.70 12.41
N PHE A 680 28.72 -22.42 12.99
CA PHE A 680 27.44 -22.54 12.29
C PHE A 680 27.35 -21.57 11.12
N GLN A 681 27.65 -20.29 11.32
CA GLN A 681 27.65 -19.28 10.26
C GLN A 681 28.61 -19.66 9.12
N ARG A 682 29.81 -20.16 9.45
CA ARG A 682 30.78 -20.66 8.46
C ARG A 682 30.17 -21.76 7.59
N LYS A 683 29.57 -22.78 8.20
CA LYS A 683 28.90 -23.89 7.47
C LYS A 683 27.77 -23.42 6.57
N ILE A 684 27.01 -22.40 7.00
CA ILE A 684 25.93 -21.83 6.18
C ILE A 684 26.52 -21.06 4.99
N LEU A 685 27.52 -20.21 5.22
CA LEU A 685 28.16 -19.43 4.15
C LEU A 685 28.81 -20.31 3.08
N GLU A 686 29.44 -21.43 3.46
CA GLU A 686 30.00 -22.43 2.52
C GLU A 686 28.93 -23.07 1.62
N ARG A 687 27.67 -23.11 2.07
CA ARG A 687 26.55 -23.73 1.35
C ARG A 687 25.56 -22.71 0.80
N ALA A 688 25.77 -21.42 1.06
CA ALA A 688 24.84 -20.34 0.68
C ALA A 688 24.68 -20.21 -0.84
N GLY A 689 25.68 -20.67 -1.60
CA GLY A 689 25.74 -20.55 -3.06
C GLY A 689 26.40 -19.26 -3.53
N TYR A 690 27.18 -18.61 -2.66
CA TYR A 690 27.93 -17.40 -2.99
C TYR A 690 29.21 -17.71 -3.75
N GLY A 691 29.62 -16.75 -4.56
CA GLY A 691 30.97 -16.66 -5.09
C GLY A 691 31.96 -16.14 -4.06
N PRO A 692 33.23 -15.94 -4.47
CA PRO A 692 34.30 -15.52 -3.58
C PRO A 692 34.03 -14.15 -2.94
N MET A 693 33.30 -13.27 -3.63
CA MET A 693 32.96 -11.93 -3.16
C MET A 693 31.47 -11.64 -3.41
N THR A 694 30.81 -11.06 -2.41
CA THR A 694 29.43 -10.52 -2.48
C THR A 694 29.40 -9.11 -1.86
N TYR A 695 28.23 -8.48 -1.72
CA TYR A 695 28.12 -7.10 -1.21
C TYR A 695 27.45 -7.01 0.16
N ALA A 696 28.17 -6.45 1.13
CA ALA A 696 27.65 -6.14 2.46
C ALA A 696 27.44 -4.63 2.64
N PRO A 697 26.50 -4.20 3.49
CA PRO A 697 26.30 -2.76 3.73
C PRO A 697 27.48 -2.17 4.49
N LYS A 698 27.76 -0.88 4.25
CA LYS A 698 28.91 -0.18 4.84
C LYS A 698 28.90 -0.24 6.36
N GLY A 699 27.73 -0.08 6.99
CA GLY A 699 27.55 -0.25 8.44
C GLY A 699 28.11 -1.56 8.98
N LEU A 700 27.91 -2.68 8.26
CA LEU A 700 28.39 -4.00 8.67
C LEU A 700 29.87 -4.27 8.37
N LEU A 701 30.49 -3.41 7.57
CA LEU A 701 31.91 -3.50 7.21
C LEU A 701 32.80 -2.66 8.14
N LYS A 702 32.22 -1.82 8.99
CA LYS A 702 32.94 -1.07 10.02
C LYS A 702 33.34 -1.99 11.18
N ASN A 703 34.37 -1.59 11.92
CA ASN A 703 34.78 -2.26 13.16
C ASN A 703 34.92 -1.21 14.29
N PRO A 704 34.04 -1.22 15.31
CA PRO A 704 32.85 -2.08 15.42
C PRO A 704 31.80 -1.77 14.33
N PRO A 705 30.89 -2.71 14.02
CA PRO A 705 29.81 -2.43 13.07
C PRO A 705 28.87 -1.33 13.57
N ASP A 706 28.34 -0.55 12.63
CA ASP A 706 27.42 0.56 12.90
C ASP A 706 26.01 0.17 12.48
N TRP A 707 25.14 -0.04 13.48
CA TRP A 707 23.75 -0.48 13.32
C TRP A 707 22.74 0.66 13.47
N SER A 708 23.23 1.89 13.54
CA SER A 708 22.41 3.07 13.86
C SER A 708 21.29 3.28 12.86
N MET A 709 20.22 3.95 13.30
CA MET A 709 19.14 4.38 12.41
C MET A 709 19.67 5.26 11.27
N ALA A 710 20.69 6.07 11.55
CA ALA A 710 21.31 6.94 10.57
C ALA A 710 22.02 6.14 9.46
N GLU A 711 22.83 5.14 9.82
CA GLU A 711 23.50 4.28 8.85
C GLU A 711 22.51 3.42 8.05
N ALA A 712 21.45 2.92 8.69
CA ALA A 712 20.39 2.19 8.00
C ALA A 712 19.63 3.06 6.97
N LEU A 713 19.36 4.32 7.31
CA LEU A 713 18.80 5.29 6.35
C LEU A 713 19.78 5.57 5.21
N ARG A 714 21.09 5.71 5.49
CA ARG A 714 22.13 5.90 4.47
C ARG A 714 22.22 4.73 3.50
N GLU A 715 22.29 3.50 4.00
CA GLU A 715 22.27 2.27 3.18
C GLU A 715 21.05 2.29 2.25
N THR A 716 19.87 2.55 2.82
CA THR A 716 18.61 2.51 2.06
C THR A 716 18.55 3.61 1.01
N ASP A 717 18.97 4.83 1.34
CA ASP A 717 19.03 5.96 0.41
C ASP A 717 20.01 5.71 -0.73
N GLU A 718 21.20 5.18 -0.44
CA GLU A 718 22.22 4.85 -1.44
C GLU A 718 21.65 3.85 -2.47
N VAL A 719 21.01 2.79 -2.00
CA VAL A 719 20.40 1.76 -2.86
C VAL A 719 19.23 2.30 -3.67
N ILE A 720 18.26 2.96 -3.00
CA ILE A 720 17.05 3.47 -3.65
C ILE A 720 17.40 4.55 -4.67
N PHE A 721 18.21 5.54 -4.27
CA PHE A 721 18.52 6.66 -5.14
C PHE A 721 19.44 6.24 -6.28
N GLY A 722 20.41 5.36 -6.03
CA GLY A 722 21.25 4.82 -7.10
C GLY A 722 20.43 4.10 -8.18
N ALA A 723 19.48 3.25 -7.79
CA ALA A 723 18.61 2.55 -8.74
C ALA A 723 17.69 3.52 -9.52
N ILE A 724 17.11 4.52 -8.85
CA ILE A 724 16.21 5.49 -9.52
C ILE A 724 17.01 6.43 -10.43
N ASP A 725 18.17 6.92 -10.00
CA ASP A 725 19.02 7.81 -10.81
C ASP A 725 19.41 7.14 -12.13
N GLU A 726 19.81 5.86 -12.08
CA GLU A 726 20.11 5.09 -13.28
C GLU A 726 18.88 4.89 -14.17
N LEU A 727 17.73 4.55 -13.60
CA LEU A 727 16.49 4.36 -14.34
C LEU A 727 16.00 5.64 -15.04
N LEU A 728 16.01 6.77 -14.33
CA LEU A 728 15.59 8.06 -14.89
C LEU A 728 16.58 8.55 -15.94
N SER A 729 17.88 8.31 -15.76
CA SER A 729 18.91 8.58 -16.76
C SER A 729 18.67 7.80 -18.06
N LYS A 730 18.43 6.49 -17.98
CA LYS A 730 18.14 5.63 -19.15
C LYS A 730 16.86 6.04 -19.88
N THR A 731 15.82 6.39 -19.12
CA THR A 731 14.48 6.62 -19.69
C THR A 731 14.24 8.08 -20.08
N GLY A 732 14.99 9.03 -19.54
CA GLY A 732 14.74 10.46 -19.72
C GLY A 732 13.37 10.92 -19.17
N VAL A 733 12.68 10.08 -18.38
CA VAL A 733 11.38 10.43 -17.81
C VAL A 733 11.60 11.41 -16.66
N LYS A 734 10.87 12.54 -16.70
CA LYS A 734 11.00 13.56 -15.66
C LYS A 734 10.29 13.08 -14.40
N PRO A 735 10.87 13.28 -13.20
CA PRO A 735 10.22 12.89 -11.93
C PRO A 735 8.78 13.40 -11.78
N ARG A 736 8.48 14.59 -12.30
CA ARG A 736 7.14 15.19 -12.23
C ARG A 736 6.07 14.47 -13.06
N ASP A 737 6.47 13.67 -14.04
CA ASP A 737 5.56 12.90 -14.91
C ASP A 737 5.13 11.58 -14.25
N ILE A 738 5.82 11.18 -13.17
CA ILE A 738 5.49 9.98 -12.39
C ILE A 738 4.25 10.25 -11.55
N GLY A 739 3.24 9.38 -11.69
CA GLY A 739 1.98 9.54 -11.01
C GLY A 739 1.69 8.56 -9.89
N ILE A 740 2.35 7.40 -9.92
CA ILE A 740 2.22 6.34 -8.95
C ILE A 740 3.62 5.97 -8.46
N LEU A 741 3.79 5.82 -7.15
CA LEU A 741 5.01 5.37 -6.51
C LEU A 741 4.69 4.25 -5.53
N VAL A 742 5.28 3.07 -5.72
CA VAL A 742 5.19 1.94 -4.80
C VAL A 742 6.59 1.57 -4.35
N VAL A 743 6.88 1.74 -3.06
CA VAL A 743 8.15 1.32 -2.46
C VAL A 743 7.89 0.12 -1.55
N ASN A 744 8.75 -0.90 -1.59
CA ASN A 744 8.65 -2.04 -0.69
C ASN A 744 9.99 -2.34 0.01
N SER A 745 9.90 -2.56 1.33
CA SER A 745 10.95 -3.13 2.19
C SER A 745 10.26 -3.84 3.35
N SER A 746 10.65 -5.08 3.62
CA SER A 746 9.90 -5.93 4.55
C SER A 746 10.14 -5.52 5.99
N LEU A 747 11.40 -5.28 6.36
CA LEU A 747 11.80 -5.08 7.75
C LEU A 747 12.06 -3.62 8.10
N PHE A 748 12.15 -2.73 7.10
CA PHE A 748 12.48 -1.33 7.33
C PHE A 748 11.41 -0.36 6.81
N ASN A 749 10.60 0.14 7.74
CA ASN A 749 9.47 1.04 7.46
C ASN A 749 9.58 2.29 8.34
N PRO A 750 10.54 3.19 8.09
CA PRO A 750 10.74 4.40 8.88
C PRO A 750 9.59 5.39 8.72
N THR A 751 9.53 6.35 9.63
CA THR A 751 8.68 7.55 9.50
C THR A 751 9.55 8.79 9.32
N PRO A 752 9.38 9.60 8.24
CA PRO A 752 8.48 9.41 7.10
C PRO A 752 8.84 8.16 6.28
N SER A 753 7.83 7.61 5.59
CA SER A 753 7.98 6.41 4.76
C SER A 753 9.10 6.53 3.71
N LEU A 754 9.67 5.40 3.29
CA LEU A 754 10.64 5.34 2.18
C LEU A 754 10.08 6.00 0.91
N SER A 755 8.80 5.84 0.65
CA SER A 755 8.13 6.54 -0.46
C SER A 755 8.14 8.08 -0.30
N ALA A 756 8.03 8.61 0.93
CA ALA A 756 8.15 10.05 1.17
C ALA A 756 9.60 10.52 0.98
N ARG A 757 10.61 9.70 1.30
CA ARG A 757 12.03 10.00 1.00
C ARG A 757 12.26 10.15 -0.50
N VAL A 758 11.70 9.24 -1.31
CA VAL A 758 11.76 9.33 -2.78
C VAL A 758 11.04 10.60 -3.28
N VAL A 759 9.86 10.92 -2.73
CA VAL A 759 9.16 12.18 -3.08
C VAL A 759 10.03 13.40 -2.76
N ASN A 760 10.71 13.40 -1.62
CA ASN A 760 11.59 14.49 -1.20
C ASN A 760 12.82 14.63 -2.09
N ARG A 761 13.54 13.54 -2.37
CA ARG A 761 14.77 13.55 -3.17
C ARG A 761 14.53 14.00 -4.61
N TYR A 762 13.48 13.48 -5.25
CA TYR A 762 13.21 13.71 -6.67
C TYR A 762 12.18 14.82 -6.95
N LYS A 763 11.69 15.48 -5.89
CA LYS A 763 10.71 16.58 -5.97
C LYS A 763 9.49 16.19 -6.82
N LEU A 764 8.94 15.01 -6.54
CA LEU A 764 7.78 14.45 -7.25
C LEU A 764 6.54 15.35 -7.07
N ARG A 765 5.53 15.15 -7.94
CA ARG A 765 4.32 15.97 -7.93
C ARG A 765 3.52 15.81 -6.63
N GLY A 766 2.91 16.90 -6.14
CA GLY A 766 2.18 16.89 -4.85
C GLY A 766 0.87 16.09 -4.81
N ASN A 767 0.37 15.61 -5.95
CA ASN A 767 -0.79 14.70 -6.04
C ASN A 767 -0.36 13.26 -6.40
N ILE A 768 0.88 12.88 -6.10
CA ILE A 768 1.37 11.53 -6.34
C ILE A 768 0.65 10.49 -5.46
N LEU A 769 0.34 9.33 -6.05
CA LEU A 769 -0.15 8.18 -5.33
C LEU A 769 1.03 7.38 -4.80
N SER A 770 1.49 7.71 -3.60
CA SER A 770 2.63 7.06 -2.95
C SER A 770 2.18 5.99 -1.94
N PHE A 771 2.79 4.80 -2.00
CA PHE A 771 2.56 3.68 -1.08
C PHE A 771 3.90 3.11 -0.60
N SER A 772 3.98 2.74 0.68
CA SER A 772 5.13 2.06 1.28
C SER A 772 4.66 0.73 1.87
N LEU A 773 5.21 -0.36 1.36
CA LEU A 773 4.77 -1.73 1.63
C LEU A 773 5.75 -2.43 2.59
N GLY A 774 5.23 -2.97 3.70
CA GLY A 774 6.01 -3.61 4.77
C GLY A 774 5.61 -5.05 5.10
N GLY A 775 6.50 -5.83 5.72
CA GLY A 775 6.23 -7.16 6.30
C GLY A 775 5.86 -8.29 5.31
N MET A 776 6.06 -8.11 4.01
CA MET A 776 5.61 -9.08 2.98
C MET A 776 6.69 -10.04 2.45
N GLY A 777 7.95 -9.86 2.83
CA GLY A 777 9.08 -10.70 2.44
C GLY A 777 9.49 -10.52 0.96
N CYS A 778 10.30 -11.45 0.45
CA CYS A 778 10.89 -11.34 -0.88
C CYS A 778 9.87 -11.35 -2.04
N SER A 779 8.63 -11.80 -1.82
CA SER A 779 7.56 -11.71 -2.82
C SER A 779 6.98 -10.29 -3.01
N ALA A 780 7.38 -9.33 -2.16
CA ALA A 780 6.89 -7.95 -2.20
C ALA A 780 7.14 -7.24 -3.55
N GLY A 781 8.16 -7.64 -4.30
CA GLY A 781 8.45 -7.10 -5.63
C GLY A 781 7.31 -7.38 -6.62
N ILE A 782 6.88 -8.64 -6.74
CA ILE A 782 5.76 -9.02 -7.62
C ILE A 782 4.43 -8.45 -7.10
N ILE A 783 4.24 -8.41 -5.77
CA ILE A 783 3.06 -7.74 -5.17
C ILE A 783 3.00 -6.27 -5.59
N SER A 784 4.14 -5.58 -5.62
CA SER A 784 4.23 -4.17 -6.03
C SER A 784 3.95 -3.99 -7.52
N ILE A 785 4.40 -4.93 -8.37
CA ILE A 785 4.05 -4.94 -9.80
C ILE A 785 2.55 -5.14 -10.01
N ASP A 786 1.93 -6.08 -9.29
CA ASP A 786 0.48 -6.31 -9.38
C ASP A 786 -0.31 -5.06 -8.97
N LEU A 787 0.10 -4.43 -7.87
CA LEU A 787 -0.49 -3.19 -7.38
C LEU A 787 -0.33 -2.06 -8.40
N ALA A 788 0.87 -1.85 -8.93
CA ALA A 788 1.12 -0.82 -9.93
C ALA A 788 0.32 -1.07 -11.22
N LYS A 789 0.19 -2.33 -11.65
CA LYS A 789 -0.66 -2.73 -12.78
C LYS A 789 -2.13 -2.36 -12.52
N ASP A 790 -2.67 -2.69 -11.35
CA ASP A 790 -4.06 -2.36 -10.99
C ASP A 790 -4.28 -0.83 -10.93
N LEU A 791 -3.35 -0.08 -10.33
CA LEU A 791 -3.42 1.38 -10.30
C LEU A 791 -3.34 1.99 -11.71
N LEU A 792 -2.52 1.45 -12.61
CA LEU A 792 -2.47 1.84 -14.02
C LEU A 792 -3.74 1.48 -14.80
N GLN A 793 -4.57 0.54 -14.35
CA GLN A 793 -5.89 0.34 -14.95
C GLN A 793 -6.83 1.50 -14.61
N VAL A 794 -6.73 2.04 -13.40
CA VAL A 794 -7.60 3.11 -12.89
C VAL A 794 -7.14 4.49 -13.40
N HIS A 795 -5.84 4.76 -13.35
CA HIS A 795 -5.26 6.07 -13.67
C HIS A 795 -4.67 6.07 -15.09
N PRO A 796 -5.36 6.63 -16.10
CA PRO A 796 -4.89 6.62 -17.49
C PRO A 796 -3.67 7.53 -17.70
N ASN A 797 -2.88 7.19 -18.72
CA ASN A 797 -1.81 8.02 -19.28
C ASN A 797 -0.76 8.50 -18.26
N THR A 798 -0.27 7.59 -17.40
CA THR A 798 0.71 7.92 -16.36
C THR A 798 1.82 6.87 -16.26
N TYR A 799 2.91 7.24 -15.61
CA TYR A 799 3.94 6.30 -15.17
C TYR A 799 3.69 5.84 -13.73
N ALA A 800 4.07 4.59 -13.46
CA ALA A 800 4.20 4.03 -12.13
C ALA A 800 5.66 3.63 -11.89
N LEU A 801 6.26 4.17 -10.82
CA LEU A 801 7.58 3.80 -10.36
C LEU A 801 7.44 2.80 -9.21
N VAL A 802 8.02 1.61 -9.37
CA VAL A 802 8.13 0.59 -8.33
C VAL A 802 9.57 0.53 -7.87
N VAL A 803 9.79 0.52 -6.55
CA VAL A 803 11.12 0.41 -5.94
C VAL A 803 11.12 -0.71 -4.93
N SER A 804 12.05 -1.65 -5.07
CA SER A 804 12.25 -2.80 -4.19
C SER A 804 13.62 -2.70 -3.53
N THR A 805 13.67 -2.79 -2.21
CA THR A 805 14.92 -2.81 -1.43
C THR A 805 14.71 -3.54 -0.11
N GLU A 806 15.79 -3.89 0.57
CA GLU A 806 15.76 -4.32 1.96
C GLU A 806 16.89 -3.63 2.73
N ASN A 807 16.65 -3.27 3.99
CA ASN A 807 17.70 -2.76 4.85
C ASN A 807 18.31 -3.92 5.64
N ILE A 808 19.62 -4.12 5.51
CA ILE A 808 20.35 -5.17 6.21
C ILE A 808 20.97 -4.65 7.50
N THR A 809 21.50 -3.41 7.50
CA THR A 809 22.23 -2.84 8.63
C THR A 809 21.44 -2.93 9.94
N ARG A 810 20.22 -2.40 10.01
CA ARG A 810 19.46 -2.39 11.28
C ARG A 810 18.85 -3.74 11.64
N ASN A 811 18.68 -4.62 10.66
CA ASN A 811 17.90 -5.85 10.80
C ASN A 811 18.77 -7.11 10.94
N ALA A 812 20.09 -6.93 11.04
CA ALA A 812 20.99 -8.01 11.37
C ALA A 812 20.74 -8.52 12.80
N TYR A 813 20.84 -9.83 12.97
CA TYR A 813 20.61 -10.46 14.27
C TYR A 813 21.91 -10.49 15.11
N HIS A 814 21.81 -10.11 16.38
CA HIS A 814 22.95 -10.01 17.33
C HIS A 814 22.93 -11.06 18.43
N GLY A 815 22.32 -12.22 18.18
CA GLY A 815 22.29 -13.31 19.16
C GLY A 815 22.86 -14.61 18.61
N ASN A 816 22.72 -15.67 19.39
CA ASN A 816 23.33 -16.99 19.12
C ASN A 816 22.31 -18.05 18.67
N ASN A 817 21.05 -17.67 18.44
CA ASN A 817 20.04 -18.60 17.94
C ASN A 817 20.31 -18.96 16.47
N LYS A 818 20.68 -20.23 16.24
CA LYS A 818 20.99 -20.77 14.89
C LYS A 818 19.88 -20.53 13.86
N HIS A 819 18.60 -20.56 14.26
CA HIS A 819 17.48 -20.35 13.35
C HIS A 819 17.37 -18.91 12.84
N MET A 820 17.90 -17.94 13.60
CA MET A 820 17.92 -16.52 13.25
C MET A 820 19.21 -16.12 12.54
N LEU A 821 20.34 -16.76 12.86
CA LEU A 821 21.64 -16.52 12.23
C LEU A 821 21.67 -16.82 10.73
N VAL A 822 20.79 -17.69 10.24
CA VAL A 822 20.67 -17.98 8.80
C VAL A 822 20.41 -16.71 7.99
N ALA A 823 19.61 -15.76 8.51
CA ALA A 823 19.32 -14.51 7.80
C ALA A 823 20.60 -13.67 7.57
N ASN A 824 21.46 -13.53 8.59
CA ASN A 824 22.74 -12.82 8.48
C ASN A 824 23.64 -13.41 7.38
N CYS A 825 23.54 -14.73 7.16
CA CYS A 825 24.34 -15.45 6.18
C CYS A 825 23.75 -15.44 4.76
N LEU A 826 22.49 -15.04 4.57
CA LEU A 826 21.80 -15.12 3.28
C LEU A 826 21.60 -13.76 2.60
N PHE A 827 21.26 -12.73 3.37
CA PHE A 827 20.89 -11.44 2.79
C PHE A 827 22.10 -10.57 2.45
N ARG A 828 21.99 -9.84 1.35
CA ARG A 828 23.01 -8.94 0.81
C ARG A 828 22.38 -7.66 0.30
N VAL A 829 23.20 -6.61 0.16
CA VAL A 829 22.74 -5.30 -0.29
C VAL A 829 22.30 -5.38 -1.74
N GLY A 830 21.11 -4.86 -2.02
CA GLY A 830 20.63 -4.69 -3.39
C GLY A 830 19.27 -4.03 -3.43
N GLY A 831 18.93 -3.53 -4.61
CA GLY A 831 17.66 -2.89 -4.85
C GLY A 831 17.41 -2.68 -6.33
N ALA A 832 16.14 -2.50 -6.68
CA ALA A 832 15.72 -2.30 -8.07
C ALA A 832 14.65 -1.22 -8.17
N ALA A 833 14.73 -0.41 -9.21
CA ALA A 833 13.72 0.55 -9.62
C ALA A 833 13.14 0.13 -10.98
N ILE A 834 11.82 0.19 -11.11
CA ILE A 834 11.08 -0.34 -12.26
C ILE A 834 10.07 0.71 -12.73
N LEU A 835 10.13 1.08 -14.02
CA LEU A 835 9.23 2.06 -14.60
C LEU A 835 8.17 1.38 -15.48
N LEU A 836 6.92 1.43 -15.02
CA LEU A 836 5.76 0.94 -15.76
C LEU A 836 4.97 2.09 -16.39
N SER A 837 4.35 1.83 -17.53
CA SER A 837 3.49 2.81 -18.22
C SER A 837 2.25 2.14 -18.81
N ASN A 838 1.15 2.88 -18.83
CA ASN A 838 -0.04 2.55 -19.63
C ASN A 838 -0.25 3.52 -20.81
N ARG A 839 0.72 4.38 -21.10
CA ARG A 839 0.64 5.35 -22.19
C ARG A 839 0.83 4.61 -23.53
N PRO A 840 -0.05 4.81 -24.53
CA PRO A 840 0.08 4.14 -25.82
C PRO A 840 1.42 4.40 -26.53
N LEU A 841 1.96 5.62 -26.39
CA LEU A 841 3.23 6.05 -27.01
C LEU A 841 4.44 5.29 -26.45
N ASP A 842 4.39 4.84 -25.20
CA ASP A 842 5.53 4.15 -24.59
C ASP A 842 5.72 2.72 -25.14
N ARG A 843 4.72 2.17 -25.85
CA ARG A 843 4.78 0.83 -26.45
C ARG A 843 6.04 0.63 -27.30
N PHE A 844 6.48 1.64 -28.05
CA PHE A 844 7.62 1.51 -28.98
C PHE A 844 8.98 1.54 -28.27
N ARG A 845 9.06 2.19 -27.11
CA ARG A 845 10.30 2.31 -26.34
C ARG A 845 10.43 1.28 -25.21
N SER A 846 9.32 0.66 -24.82
CA SER A 846 9.29 -0.32 -23.74
C SER A 846 9.99 -1.63 -24.11
N LYS A 847 10.58 -2.28 -23.10
CA LYS A 847 11.26 -3.57 -23.23
C LYS A 847 10.27 -4.74 -23.20
N TYR A 848 9.31 -4.69 -22.28
CA TYR A 848 8.36 -5.77 -22.06
C TYR A 848 6.92 -5.27 -21.95
N GLN A 849 5.96 -6.16 -22.22
CA GLN A 849 4.55 -6.00 -21.89
C GLN A 849 4.19 -7.00 -20.79
N LEU A 850 3.52 -6.53 -19.74
CA LEU A 850 2.99 -7.41 -18.69
C LEU A 850 1.81 -8.20 -19.26
N SER A 851 1.92 -9.53 -19.22
CA SER A 851 0.92 -10.45 -19.75
C SER A 851 -0.04 -10.92 -18.65
N ARG A 852 0.50 -11.49 -17.58
CA ARG A 852 -0.27 -12.07 -16.47
C ARG A 852 0.44 -11.81 -15.13
N VAL A 853 -0.34 -11.70 -14.08
CA VAL A 853 0.14 -11.75 -12.70
C VAL A 853 -0.77 -12.68 -11.92
N VAL A 854 -0.19 -13.58 -11.12
CA VAL A 854 -0.92 -14.55 -10.30
C VAL A 854 -0.46 -14.40 -8.87
N ARG A 855 -1.41 -14.13 -7.97
CA ARG A 855 -1.14 -14.10 -6.54
C ARG A 855 -1.71 -15.31 -5.81
N THR A 856 -0.90 -15.96 -4.99
CA THR A 856 -1.35 -17.03 -4.10
C THR A 856 -0.81 -16.83 -2.68
N HIS A 857 -1.64 -17.18 -1.70
CA HIS A 857 -1.40 -16.95 -0.29
C HIS A 857 -1.76 -18.19 0.51
N ARG A 858 -0.79 -18.73 1.26
CA ARG A 858 -0.99 -19.91 2.12
C ARG A 858 -1.02 -19.61 3.60
N GLY A 859 -0.79 -18.36 4.04
CA GLY A 859 -0.82 -17.99 5.46
C GLY A 859 -2.12 -18.29 6.24
N ALA A 860 -3.21 -18.73 5.60
CA ALA A 860 -4.36 -19.29 6.33
C ALA A 860 -4.00 -20.60 7.07
N ASP A 861 -2.99 -21.33 6.57
CA ASP A 861 -2.40 -22.52 7.19
C ASP A 861 -1.33 -22.12 8.19
N ASP A 862 -1.37 -22.70 9.39
CA ASP A 862 -0.53 -22.26 10.53
C ASP A 862 0.94 -22.63 10.32
N LYS A 863 1.20 -23.81 9.73
CA LYS A 863 2.55 -24.23 9.35
C LYS A 863 3.16 -23.26 8.33
N SER A 864 2.37 -22.86 7.34
CA SER A 864 2.77 -21.87 6.35
C SER A 864 3.02 -20.49 6.96
N PHE A 865 2.13 -20.05 7.87
CA PHE A 865 2.24 -18.76 8.54
C PHE A 865 3.48 -18.67 9.44
N ASN A 866 3.70 -19.68 10.29
CA ASN A 866 4.79 -19.72 11.29
C ASN A 866 6.17 -20.03 10.70
N SER A 867 6.29 -20.23 9.39
CA SER A 867 7.55 -20.62 8.73
C SER A 867 8.66 -19.55 8.77
N VAL A 868 8.28 -18.27 8.78
CA VAL A 868 9.19 -17.12 8.82
C VAL A 868 8.60 -16.10 9.78
N MET A 869 9.18 -15.98 10.97
CA MET A 869 8.65 -15.18 12.08
C MET A 869 9.70 -14.23 12.63
N GLN A 870 9.37 -12.95 12.76
CA GLN A 870 10.16 -11.97 13.46
C GLN A 870 9.80 -12.03 14.94
N GLN A 871 10.79 -12.30 15.78
CA GLN A 871 10.60 -12.49 17.21
C GLN A 871 11.90 -12.19 17.97
N GLU A 872 11.79 -12.11 19.29
CA GLU A 872 12.93 -11.99 20.20
C GLU A 872 13.45 -13.39 20.57
N ASP A 873 14.75 -13.50 20.79
CA ASP A 873 15.35 -14.69 21.40
C ASP A 873 15.30 -14.62 22.94
N GLU A 874 15.92 -15.60 23.59
CA GLU A 874 15.99 -15.71 25.07
C GLU A 874 16.69 -14.50 25.72
N ASN A 875 17.56 -13.80 24.98
CA ASN A 875 18.28 -12.60 25.42
C ASN A 875 17.62 -11.29 24.93
N LYS A 876 16.37 -11.36 24.48
CA LYS A 876 15.59 -10.23 23.93
C LYS A 876 16.19 -9.59 22.67
N GLN A 877 17.05 -10.31 21.95
CA GLN A 877 17.59 -9.86 20.66
C GLN A 877 16.58 -10.14 19.55
N MET A 878 16.25 -9.12 18.77
CA MET A 878 15.32 -9.23 17.65
C MET A 878 15.97 -9.98 16.48
N GLY A 879 15.29 -10.99 15.93
CA GLY A 879 15.74 -11.70 14.74
C GLY A 879 14.58 -12.24 13.90
N VAL A 880 14.91 -12.78 12.73
CA VAL A 880 13.96 -13.50 11.87
C VAL A 880 14.20 -14.99 12.01
N TYR A 881 13.31 -15.66 12.72
CA TYR A 881 13.29 -17.09 12.92
C TYR A 881 12.81 -17.82 11.66
N LEU A 882 13.62 -18.75 11.16
CA LEU A 882 13.29 -19.64 10.04
C LEU A 882 13.09 -21.07 10.53
N THR A 883 11.91 -21.66 10.25
CA THR A 883 11.62 -23.04 10.65
C THR A 883 12.37 -24.06 9.78
N LYS A 884 12.61 -25.26 10.32
CA LYS A 884 13.21 -26.37 9.56
C LYS A 884 12.33 -26.86 8.41
N GLU A 885 11.02 -26.59 8.48
CA GLU A 885 10.04 -27.03 7.49
C GLU A 885 9.85 -26.04 6.32
N LEU A 886 10.61 -24.94 6.31
CA LEU A 886 10.50 -23.86 5.32
C LEU A 886 10.48 -24.38 3.87
N MET A 887 11.33 -25.36 3.56
CA MET A 887 11.42 -25.95 2.23
C MET A 887 10.16 -26.73 1.82
N ILE A 888 9.53 -27.45 2.76
CA ILE A 888 8.27 -28.15 2.51
C ILE A 888 7.16 -27.14 2.21
N VAL A 889 7.07 -26.09 3.03
CA VAL A 889 6.09 -25.01 2.86
C VAL A 889 6.29 -24.29 1.52
N ALA A 890 7.54 -24.02 1.14
CA ALA A 890 7.89 -23.44 -0.16
C ALA A 890 7.38 -24.27 -1.33
N GLY A 891 7.59 -25.58 -1.27
CA GLY A 891 7.08 -26.53 -2.26
C GLY A 891 5.56 -26.51 -2.41
N GLU A 892 4.82 -26.50 -1.30
CA GLU A 892 3.35 -26.46 -1.34
C GLU A 892 2.80 -25.14 -1.89
N ALA A 893 3.45 -24.02 -1.57
CA ALA A 893 3.09 -22.72 -2.08
C ALA A 893 3.35 -22.58 -3.58
N LEU A 894 4.52 -23.04 -4.02
CA LEU A 894 4.88 -23.15 -5.43
C LEU A 894 3.85 -23.97 -6.20
N LYS A 895 3.52 -25.17 -5.70
CA LYS A 895 2.48 -26.03 -6.31
C LYS A 895 1.16 -25.30 -6.47
N THR A 896 0.74 -24.53 -5.46
CA THR A 896 -0.49 -23.75 -5.50
C THR A 896 -0.44 -22.66 -6.58
N ASN A 897 0.69 -21.95 -6.69
CA ASN A 897 0.90 -20.92 -7.70
C ASN A 897 0.92 -21.49 -9.12
N ILE A 898 1.74 -22.53 -9.36
CA ILE A 898 1.87 -23.20 -10.66
C ILE A 898 0.53 -23.74 -11.16
N THR A 899 -0.24 -24.40 -10.28
CA THR A 899 -1.57 -24.91 -10.62
C THR A 899 -2.54 -23.78 -11.00
N THR A 900 -2.36 -22.59 -10.42
CA THR A 900 -3.19 -21.41 -10.73
C THR A 900 -2.73 -20.72 -12.02
N LEU A 901 -1.41 -20.71 -12.28
CA LEU A 901 -0.81 -20.08 -13.46
C LEU A 901 -1.00 -20.91 -14.73
N GLY A 902 -0.85 -22.24 -14.65
CA GLY A 902 -0.85 -23.16 -15.79
C GLY A 902 -1.97 -22.90 -16.82
N PRO A 903 -3.26 -22.89 -16.42
CA PRO A 903 -4.37 -22.65 -17.33
C PRO A 903 -4.34 -21.27 -18.04
N LEU A 904 -3.57 -20.32 -17.53
CA LEU A 904 -3.48 -18.96 -18.06
C LEU A 904 -2.36 -18.77 -19.09
N VAL A 905 -1.41 -19.71 -19.16
CA VAL A 905 -0.15 -19.55 -19.92
C VAL A 905 0.22 -20.75 -20.79
N LEU A 906 -0.22 -21.96 -20.43
CA LEU A 906 0.13 -23.18 -21.15
C LEU A 906 -0.61 -23.28 -22.49
N PRO A 907 -0.02 -23.90 -23.52
CA PRO A 907 -0.71 -24.25 -24.76
C PRO A 907 -1.95 -25.13 -24.52
N PHE A 908 -2.91 -25.09 -25.44
CA PHE A 908 -4.15 -25.85 -25.30
C PHE A 908 -3.92 -27.37 -25.24
N SER A 909 -2.92 -27.91 -25.95
CA SER A 909 -2.52 -29.31 -25.90
C SER A 909 -2.15 -29.75 -24.48
N GLU A 910 -1.29 -28.98 -23.80
CA GLU A 910 -0.87 -29.20 -22.42
C GLU A 910 -2.04 -29.10 -21.43
N GLN A 911 -2.93 -28.13 -21.64
CA GLN A 911 -4.14 -27.98 -20.82
C GLN A 911 -5.05 -29.20 -20.94
N LEU A 912 -5.21 -29.76 -22.15
CA LEU A 912 -6.03 -30.93 -22.42
C LEU A 912 -5.42 -32.19 -21.82
N LEU A 913 -4.10 -32.40 -21.96
CA LEU A 913 -3.37 -33.51 -21.33
C LEU A 913 -3.47 -33.47 -19.80
N PHE A 914 -3.28 -32.28 -19.21
CA PHE A 914 -3.44 -32.09 -17.77
C PHE A 914 -4.87 -32.39 -17.31
N LEU A 915 -5.87 -31.89 -18.04
CA LEU A 915 -7.28 -32.13 -17.74
C LEU A 915 -7.64 -33.63 -17.88
N ALA A 916 -7.19 -34.29 -18.94
CA ALA A 916 -7.40 -35.71 -19.18
C ALA A 916 -6.76 -36.57 -18.07
N SER A 917 -5.51 -36.27 -17.68
CA SER A 917 -4.84 -36.92 -16.54
C SER A 917 -5.63 -36.74 -15.24
N LEU A 918 -6.17 -35.54 -15.01
CA LEU A 918 -6.95 -35.24 -13.82
C LEU A 918 -8.30 -35.96 -13.80
N ILE A 919 -9.00 -36.04 -14.94
CA ILE A 919 -10.26 -36.78 -15.11
C ILE A 919 -10.00 -38.28 -14.92
N GLY A 920 -9.01 -38.84 -15.61
CA GLY A 920 -8.61 -40.23 -15.51
C GLY A 920 -8.34 -40.65 -14.07
N LYS A 921 -7.58 -39.84 -13.32
CA LYS A 921 -7.21 -40.16 -11.94
C LYS A 921 -8.34 -39.96 -10.93
N LYS A 922 -9.15 -38.91 -11.05
CA LYS A 922 -10.15 -38.56 -10.02
C LYS A 922 -11.56 -39.06 -10.28
N ILE A 923 -11.97 -39.05 -11.56
CA ILE A 923 -13.31 -39.44 -11.95
C ILE A 923 -13.29 -40.92 -12.30
N LEU A 924 -12.34 -41.34 -13.15
CA LEU A 924 -12.23 -42.72 -13.61
C LEU A 924 -11.38 -43.61 -12.68
N LYS A 925 -10.82 -43.07 -11.59
CA LYS A 925 -9.94 -43.76 -10.61
C LYS A 925 -8.80 -44.58 -11.25
N MET A 926 -8.35 -44.19 -12.44
CA MET A 926 -7.28 -44.88 -13.16
C MET A 926 -5.93 -44.63 -12.46
N ASN A 927 -5.08 -45.65 -12.41
CA ASN A 927 -3.76 -45.58 -11.78
C ASN A 927 -2.72 -44.92 -12.71
N ILE A 928 -2.96 -43.65 -13.07
CA ILE A 928 -2.13 -42.89 -14.01
C ILE A 928 -1.21 -41.95 -13.24
N LYS A 929 0.06 -41.86 -13.68
CA LYS A 929 1.01 -40.87 -13.14
C LYS A 929 0.47 -39.45 -13.39
N PRO A 930 0.47 -38.57 -12.38
CA PRO A 930 -0.01 -37.20 -12.51
C PRO A 930 0.79 -36.44 -13.56
N TYR A 931 0.10 -35.90 -14.56
CA TYR A 931 0.75 -35.12 -15.60
C TYR A 931 1.21 -33.78 -15.03
N VAL A 932 2.50 -33.47 -15.22
CA VAL A 932 3.10 -32.18 -14.88
C VAL A 932 3.22 -31.42 -16.19
N PRO A 933 2.49 -30.30 -16.36
CA PRO A 933 2.59 -29.56 -17.60
C PRO A 933 4.01 -29.07 -17.84
N ASP A 934 4.46 -29.13 -19.09
CA ASP A 934 5.78 -28.63 -19.43
C ASP A 934 5.74 -27.10 -19.57
N PHE A 935 6.17 -26.41 -18.51
CA PHE A 935 6.25 -24.95 -18.51
C PHE A 935 7.34 -24.41 -19.45
N LYS A 936 8.26 -25.25 -19.92
CA LYS A 936 9.27 -24.88 -20.94
C LYS A 936 8.60 -24.51 -22.27
N LEU A 937 7.41 -25.06 -22.56
CA LEU A 937 6.60 -24.68 -23.73
C LEU A 937 5.91 -23.31 -23.56
N ALA A 938 5.74 -22.86 -22.31
CA ALA A 938 5.09 -21.60 -21.99
C ALA A 938 6.06 -20.43 -21.84
N PHE A 939 7.34 -20.69 -21.55
CA PHE A 939 8.33 -19.66 -21.23
C PHE A 939 9.71 -20.00 -21.78
N GLU A 940 10.33 -18.99 -22.39
CA GLU A 940 11.69 -19.06 -22.90
C GLU A 940 12.72 -18.68 -21.82
N HIS A 941 12.32 -17.89 -20.82
CA HIS A 941 13.21 -17.42 -19.74
C HIS A 941 12.55 -17.56 -18.36
N PHE A 942 13.34 -17.97 -17.37
CA PHE A 942 12.91 -18.18 -15.99
C PHE A 942 13.74 -17.30 -15.05
N CYS A 943 13.04 -16.55 -14.19
CA CYS A 943 13.61 -15.76 -13.11
C CYS A 943 13.01 -16.28 -11.79
N LEU A 944 13.73 -17.21 -11.18
CA LEU A 944 13.33 -17.84 -9.93
C LEU A 944 14.04 -17.18 -8.77
N HIS A 945 13.30 -16.69 -7.78
CA HIS A 945 13.86 -15.94 -6.66
C HIS A 945 15.07 -16.64 -6.03
N ALA A 946 16.23 -15.97 -6.10
CA ALA A 946 17.49 -16.33 -5.46
C ALA A 946 17.44 -16.25 -3.91
N GLY A 947 16.57 -17.05 -3.27
CA GLY A 947 16.42 -17.09 -1.82
C GLY A 947 17.57 -17.80 -1.10
N GLY A 948 18.25 -18.72 -1.80
CA GLY A 948 19.38 -19.52 -1.33
C GLY A 948 19.54 -20.79 -2.19
N ARG A 949 20.71 -21.44 -2.14
CA ARG A 949 21.05 -22.58 -3.00
C ARG A 949 20.05 -23.73 -2.91
N ALA A 950 19.71 -24.14 -1.68
CA ALA A 950 18.77 -25.24 -1.44
C ALA A 950 17.39 -25.00 -2.07
N LEU A 951 16.93 -23.75 -2.11
CA LEU A 951 15.67 -23.39 -2.76
C LEU A 951 15.76 -23.53 -4.28
N LEU A 952 16.87 -23.08 -4.88
CA LEU A 952 17.08 -23.22 -6.33
C LEU A 952 17.24 -24.67 -6.75
N ASP A 953 17.97 -25.49 -5.98
CA ASP A 953 18.16 -26.92 -6.25
C ASP A 953 16.81 -27.68 -6.25
N GLU A 954 15.94 -27.38 -5.29
CA GLU A 954 14.60 -27.96 -5.26
C GLU A 954 13.73 -27.45 -6.43
N LEU A 955 13.79 -26.15 -6.75
CA LEU A 955 13.03 -25.60 -7.89
C LEU A 955 13.44 -26.23 -9.23
N GLU A 956 14.74 -26.39 -9.46
CA GLU A 956 15.29 -27.04 -10.66
C GLU A 956 14.75 -28.46 -10.80
N LYS A 957 14.85 -29.25 -9.72
CA LYS A 957 14.38 -30.64 -9.67
C LYS A 957 12.88 -30.77 -9.91
N HIS A 958 12.09 -29.84 -9.37
CA HIS A 958 10.63 -29.92 -9.42
C HIS A 958 10.02 -29.39 -10.72
N LEU A 959 10.67 -28.42 -11.35
CA LEU A 959 10.25 -27.87 -12.64
C LEU A 959 10.92 -28.57 -13.82
N ASP A 960 11.83 -29.51 -13.57
CA ASP A 960 12.62 -30.20 -14.61
C ASP A 960 13.28 -29.20 -15.55
N LEU A 961 13.95 -28.21 -14.96
CA LEU A 961 14.61 -27.14 -15.70
C LEU A 961 16.05 -27.54 -16.01
N PRO A 962 16.50 -27.46 -17.27
CA PRO A 962 17.91 -27.62 -17.59
C PRO A 962 18.74 -26.52 -16.89
N PRO A 963 20.02 -26.79 -16.56
CA PRO A 963 20.86 -25.81 -15.86
C PRO A 963 20.90 -24.43 -16.53
N TYR A 964 20.76 -24.38 -17.86
CA TYR A 964 20.76 -23.14 -18.64
C TYR A 964 19.63 -22.18 -18.25
N LEU A 965 18.45 -22.71 -17.89
CA LEU A 965 17.33 -21.89 -17.44
C LEU A 965 17.46 -21.49 -15.96
N MET A 966 18.29 -22.19 -15.19
CA MET A 966 18.59 -21.88 -13.78
C MET A 966 19.75 -20.89 -13.63
N GLU A 967 20.57 -20.74 -14.67
CA GLU A 967 21.77 -19.88 -14.68
C GLU A 967 21.50 -18.45 -14.20
N PRO A 968 20.45 -17.72 -14.64
CA PRO A 968 20.21 -16.36 -14.16
C PRO A 968 20.01 -16.26 -12.64
N SER A 969 19.27 -17.21 -12.06
CA SER A 969 19.02 -17.30 -10.62
C SER A 969 20.26 -17.72 -9.84
N ARG A 970 21.02 -18.71 -10.35
CA ARG A 970 22.26 -19.19 -9.72
C ARG A 970 23.36 -18.12 -9.74
N MET A 971 23.56 -17.45 -10.87
CA MET A 971 24.56 -16.39 -11.00
C MET A 971 24.20 -15.16 -10.17
N THR A 972 22.92 -14.80 -10.09
CA THR A 972 22.45 -13.73 -9.20
C THR A 972 22.78 -14.05 -7.74
N LEU A 973 22.47 -15.26 -7.28
CA LEU A 973 22.82 -15.71 -5.94
C LEU A 973 24.34 -15.72 -5.71
N TYR A 974 25.10 -16.19 -6.70
CA TYR A 974 26.56 -16.28 -6.64
C TYR A 974 27.20 -14.90 -6.47
N ARG A 975 26.80 -13.91 -7.28
CA ARG A 975 27.45 -12.59 -7.30
C ARG A 975 26.87 -11.60 -6.30
N PHE A 976 25.54 -11.50 -6.23
CA PHE A 976 24.86 -10.47 -5.45
C PHE A 976 24.26 -11.03 -4.15
N GLY A 977 24.10 -12.35 -4.04
CA GLY A 977 23.42 -12.98 -2.91
C GLY A 977 21.90 -12.75 -2.92
N ASN A 978 21.24 -12.97 -1.78
CA ASN A 978 19.81 -12.73 -1.66
C ASN A 978 19.55 -11.24 -1.38
N THR A 979 19.18 -10.50 -2.43
CA THR A 979 18.78 -9.09 -2.36
C THR A 979 17.29 -8.88 -2.09
N SER A 980 16.66 -9.83 -1.38
CA SER A 980 15.23 -9.84 -1.03
C SER A 980 14.33 -9.72 -2.26
N SER A 981 13.38 -8.78 -2.27
CA SER A 981 12.39 -8.59 -3.33
C SER A 981 12.95 -8.05 -4.65
N SER A 982 14.22 -7.63 -4.68
CA SER A 982 14.86 -7.11 -5.87
C SER A 982 15.56 -8.19 -6.72
N SER A 983 15.82 -9.40 -6.18
CA SER A 983 16.62 -10.43 -6.86
C SER A 983 16.10 -10.81 -8.25
N LEU A 984 14.78 -10.86 -8.43
CA LEU A 984 14.13 -11.18 -9.71
C LEU A 984 14.49 -10.21 -10.85
N TRP A 985 14.92 -9.00 -10.52
CA TRP A 985 15.34 -7.99 -11.49
C TRP A 985 16.82 -8.15 -11.85
N TYR A 986 17.67 -8.59 -10.92
CA TYR A 986 19.05 -8.97 -11.24
C TYR A 986 19.09 -10.20 -12.17
N GLU A 987 18.19 -11.16 -11.95
CA GLU A 987 18.01 -12.34 -12.80
C GLU A 987 17.58 -11.96 -14.23
N LEU A 988 16.64 -11.01 -14.35
CA LEU A 988 16.23 -10.49 -15.66
C LEU A 988 17.36 -9.70 -16.33
N ALA A 989 18.07 -8.85 -15.59
CA ALA A 989 19.22 -8.11 -16.09
C ALA A 989 20.34 -9.04 -16.58
N TYR A 990 20.56 -10.17 -15.92
CA TYR A 990 21.51 -11.18 -16.36
C TYR A 990 21.12 -11.75 -17.73
N SER A 991 19.85 -12.10 -17.89
CA SER A 991 19.31 -12.64 -19.15
C SER A 991 19.39 -11.61 -20.28
N GLU A 992 19.15 -10.33 -19.99
CA GLU A 992 19.37 -9.22 -20.92
C GLU A 992 20.86 -9.08 -21.29
N ALA A 993 21.77 -9.15 -20.31
CA ALA A 993 23.21 -8.99 -20.52
C ALA A 993 23.82 -10.10 -21.38
N LYS A 994 23.32 -11.34 -21.26
CA LYS A 994 23.72 -12.45 -22.15
C LYS A 994 23.15 -12.33 -23.57
N GLY A 995 22.32 -11.33 -23.87
CA GLY A 995 21.69 -11.17 -25.18
C GLY A 995 20.68 -12.27 -25.52
N ARG A 996 20.14 -12.95 -24.51
CA ARG A 996 19.25 -14.12 -24.71
C ARG A 996 17.82 -13.73 -25.03
N VAL A 997 17.39 -12.52 -24.63
CA VAL A 997 16.01 -12.08 -24.73
C VAL A 997 15.71 -11.53 -26.13
N LYS A 998 14.91 -12.27 -26.90
CA LYS A 998 14.44 -11.91 -28.23
C LYS A 998 13.01 -11.38 -28.20
N ARG A 999 12.64 -10.61 -29.23
CA ARG A 999 11.25 -10.14 -29.42
C ARG A 999 10.31 -11.33 -29.51
N GLY A 1000 9.27 -11.34 -28.68
CA GLY A 1000 8.26 -12.41 -28.64
C GLY A 1000 8.41 -13.32 -27.43
N ASP A 1001 9.62 -13.44 -26.87
CA ASP A 1001 9.94 -14.29 -25.73
C ASP A 1001 9.10 -13.95 -24.51
N ARG A 1002 8.79 -14.97 -23.72
CA ARG A 1002 8.04 -14.89 -22.48
C ARG A 1002 8.97 -15.18 -21.31
N VAL A 1003 8.95 -14.27 -20.35
CA VAL A 1003 9.75 -14.36 -19.12
C VAL A 1003 8.81 -14.62 -17.95
N TRP A 1004 9.11 -15.65 -17.16
CA TRP A 1004 8.40 -15.94 -15.93
C TRP A 1004 9.23 -15.56 -14.70
N GLN A 1005 8.73 -14.61 -13.92
CA GLN A 1005 9.25 -14.26 -12.59
C GLN A 1005 8.41 -14.92 -11.50
N ILE A 1006 9.04 -15.55 -10.51
CA ILE A 1006 8.35 -16.14 -9.35
C ILE A 1006 9.06 -15.83 -8.03
N GLY A 1007 8.29 -15.26 -7.08
CA GLY A 1007 8.79 -14.79 -5.79
C GLY A 1007 8.05 -15.39 -4.60
N LEU A 1008 8.79 -15.77 -3.57
CA LEU A 1008 8.31 -16.38 -2.32
C LEU A 1008 8.51 -15.39 -1.15
N GLY A 1009 7.57 -15.32 -0.21
CA GLY A 1009 7.62 -14.36 0.90
C GLY A 1009 6.86 -14.84 2.14
N SER A 1010 7.00 -14.13 3.26
CA SER A 1010 6.43 -14.49 4.57
C SER A 1010 4.90 -14.53 4.62
N GLY A 1011 4.32 -15.16 5.65
CA GLY A 1011 2.88 -15.50 5.67
C GLY A 1011 2.52 -16.49 4.56
N PHE A 1012 3.51 -17.27 4.18
CA PHE A 1012 3.80 -17.88 2.90
C PHE A 1012 2.99 -17.42 1.67
N LYS A 1013 3.55 -16.43 0.95
CA LYS A 1013 3.04 -15.93 -0.32
C LYS A 1013 3.90 -16.45 -1.47
N CYS A 1014 3.26 -16.88 -2.55
CA CYS A 1014 3.95 -17.28 -3.78
C CYS A 1014 3.26 -16.59 -4.96
N ASN A 1015 3.98 -15.69 -5.63
CA ASN A 1015 3.42 -14.83 -6.66
C ASN A 1015 4.24 -14.94 -7.94
N SER A 1016 3.56 -14.83 -9.07
CA SER A 1016 4.17 -14.95 -10.41
C SER A 1016 3.82 -13.74 -11.27
N ALA A 1017 4.80 -13.23 -12.02
CA ALA A 1017 4.61 -12.24 -13.08
C ALA A 1017 5.12 -12.82 -14.41
N VAL A 1018 4.35 -12.61 -15.46
CA VAL A 1018 4.68 -13.07 -16.82
C VAL A 1018 4.81 -11.87 -17.73
N TRP A 1019 5.99 -11.74 -18.32
CA TRP A 1019 6.33 -10.67 -19.26
C TRP A 1019 6.44 -11.22 -20.67
N LYS A 1020 6.08 -10.40 -21.65
CA LYS A 1020 6.36 -10.65 -23.06
C LYS A 1020 7.34 -9.61 -23.56
N ALA A 1021 8.50 -10.01 -24.06
CA ALA A 1021 9.46 -9.14 -24.70
C ALA A 1021 8.85 -8.57 -25.98
N ILE A 1022 8.76 -7.24 -26.09
CA ILE A 1022 8.17 -6.58 -27.26
C ILE A 1022 9.23 -6.08 -28.26
N ARG A 1023 10.50 -6.16 -27.87
CA ARG A 1023 11.68 -5.93 -28.71
C ARG A 1023 12.80 -6.90 -28.32
N THR A 1024 13.74 -7.12 -29.22
CA THR A 1024 14.99 -7.84 -28.92
C THR A 1024 15.90 -6.91 -28.14
N ILE A 1025 16.47 -7.39 -27.03
CA ILE A 1025 17.35 -6.61 -26.18
C ILE A 1025 18.78 -6.78 -26.69
N ASN A 1026 19.42 -5.67 -27.07
CA ASN A 1026 20.82 -5.67 -27.53
C ASN A 1026 21.75 -5.32 -26.36
N PRO A 1027 22.59 -6.25 -25.88
CA PRO A 1027 23.47 -5.99 -24.75
C PRO A 1027 24.38 -4.77 -24.93
N ALA A 1028 24.84 -4.49 -26.15
CA ALA A 1028 25.75 -3.37 -26.42
C ALA A 1028 25.11 -1.97 -26.18
N LYS A 1029 23.77 -1.89 -26.11
CA LYS A 1029 23.03 -0.63 -25.90
C LYS A 1029 22.42 -0.51 -24.52
N GLU A 1030 22.59 -1.52 -23.67
CA GLU A 1030 21.94 -1.61 -22.39
C GLU A 1030 22.97 -1.34 -21.29
N LYS A 1031 22.57 -0.57 -20.28
CA LYS A 1031 23.36 -0.38 -19.06
C LYS A 1031 22.68 -1.21 -17.98
N ASN A 1032 23.38 -2.14 -17.34
CA ASN A 1032 22.84 -2.96 -16.26
C ASN A 1032 24.00 -3.47 -15.37
N PRO A 1033 23.75 -4.02 -14.16
CA PRO A 1033 24.82 -4.33 -13.21
C PRO A 1033 25.75 -5.47 -13.66
N TRP A 1034 25.42 -6.15 -14.76
CA TRP A 1034 26.19 -7.28 -15.30
C TRP A 1034 27.13 -6.91 -16.42
N MET A 1035 26.85 -5.86 -17.22
CA MET A 1035 27.44 -5.68 -18.54
C MET A 1035 28.97 -5.66 -18.59
N GLU A 1036 29.62 -5.00 -17.63
CA GLU A 1036 31.08 -4.88 -17.60
C GLU A 1036 31.79 -6.23 -17.37
N GLU A 1037 31.12 -7.16 -16.68
CA GLU A 1037 31.72 -8.38 -16.14
C GLU A 1037 30.94 -9.64 -16.58
N ILE A 1038 30.00 -9.54 -17.52
CA ILE A 1038 29.11 -10.67 -17.88
C ILE A 1038 29.87 -11.88 -18.44
N HIS A 1039 31.08 -11.65 -18.95
CA HIS A 1039 32.00 -12.68 -19.43
C HIS A 1039 32.64 -13.50 -18.29
N GLU A 1040 32.76 -12.94 -17.09
CA GLU A 1040 33.29 -13.61 -15.89
C GLU A 1040 32.29 -14.58 -15.25
N TYR A 1041 31.02 -14.52 -15.66
CA TYR A 1041 29.95 -15.39 -15.15
C TYR A 1041 29.38 -16.28 -16.27
N PRO A 1042 30.16 -17.23 -16.82
CA PRO A 1042 29.71 -18.17 -17.85
C PRO A 1042 28.84 -19.29 -17.26
N PHE A 1043 28.25 -20.07 -18.15
CA PHE A 1043 27.33 -21.17 -17.84
C PHE A 1043 27.95 -22.28 -16.95
N TYR A 1044 29.28 -22.39 -16.90
CA TYR A 1044 30.00 -23.41 -16.13
C TYR A 1044 30.80 -22.78 -14.97
N MET A 1045 30.26 -22.91 -13.74
CA MET A 1045 31.03 -22.92 -12.49
C MET A 1045 30.43 -23.95 -11.54
#